data_AF-A0A2N2HL97-F1
#
_entry.id   AF-A0A2N2HL97-F1
#
_cell.length_a   1.000
_cell.length_b   1.000
_cell.length_c   1.000
_cell.angle_alpha   90.00
_cell.angle_beta   90.00
_cell.angle_gamma   90.00
#
_symmetry.space_group_name_H-M   'P 1'
#
loop_
_entity.id
_entity.type
_entity.pdbx_description
1 polymer ?
#
loop_
_entity_poly.entity_id
_entity_poly.type
_entity_poly.pdbx_seq_one_letter_code
_entity_poly.pdbx_strand_id
1 'polypeptide(L)'
;MNGHLDANLAALRKHCPAFFAWWKDCPSQPGAYNLLSSLSGLPDLEIEQPGGRRIILYNRENPFETVREELADQSFPNGGLSFLFGLGLGYKALHILDAMDPSHAVYVVERNPDILRWALSLHDYSAEIRSGKLSFVVPEEEELRRLIEEQNSAILNGRIRLFLEKYVRLLDARTARLHDICHSQFNVLLMNFNTVVKIGSTVIQNEVENLPKALLGWSPEGLMGGDFRNRPAIIVATGPSLQKNISLLREAQGKALIISVGQTLRVLLAYDVRPDIVCSIDFGEPNYLSMSDAIDKANMPLLMHPQVYPRIPFEYQADLFVTLDQSNLLTPTGGNVSSPLGNAMTVAQTALNLALAVGADPIVFTGQDLAYGESSHIEGATYGKQVTVQGSRIIMKNEQVTKNQEVYWVPGYFGGRVPTNSGLLAFLEDIEETIRRNSGRRFINATEGGAHIAGTERMALRDVLKTHCDQEFPVADYLAAARRPLGTDPRRLCRMLETSRKHVDRLLQRVEKLERTTGKMKSLLPEDGEKCSPQQRHQLGSLNGQALKSFSSLLESLEEDRLSRLATVRIKHFLIRMEEPSSESGEISASAERTIRYCEELCAGLKDVCPSLLEKIDRVHPLLDEYATVSADLKSSPPGRGAEAELRLRLGNCLQKMGHLGMAAEELERAARSETSRAAALEALFSLHLNRNRFELAGECLERLPDGHPKRDAFRDLLMKKQDRERGRLLERARLCLDRGDFVGCLLACRTLTALHGDSPDIQRMLDQSLAMREERILEAQRQTQTERKRGALRDERDRHLQIARLRIKEKDYAAALALFRELSESDPRDEEAGLGCVQAYEKLQNWEGAEAEIRRLMQYQPERGMLFRELGNILLHLGKSEEALKNFRKAVELDTGGNDLCLQIAAILSRAGKTADALPFYERHLKENPNDYRALVLWGDGFLRLGIGAAAKLSYETALRIRPGYGPAVERLKRLQPTASS
;
A
#
# COMPACT_ATOMS: atom_id res chain seq x y z
N MET A 1 29.93 -18.61 32.30
CA MET A 1 29.19 -18.53 31.02
C MET A 1 28.23 -19.69 30.81
N ASN A 2 28.60 -20.97 31.06
CA ASN A 2 27.66 -22.10 30.82
C ASN A 2 26.34 -22.08 31.62
N GLY A 3 26.30 -21.43 32.80
CA GLY A 3 25.10 -21.37 33.64
C GLY A 3 23.91 -20.62 33.02
N HIS A 4 24.16 -19.54 32.26
CA HIS A 4 23.08 -18.81 31.58
C HIS A 4 22.52 -19.58 30.39
N LEU A 5 23.40 -20.25 29.63
CA LEU A 5 22.99 -21.06 28.49
C LEU A 5 22.03 -22.18 28.93
N ASP A 6 22.37 -22.93 29.97
CA ASP A 6 21.53 -24.01 30.46
C ASP A 6 20.16 -23.51 30.96
N ALA A 7 20.14 -22.38 31.69
CA ALA A 7 18.91 -21.76 32.18
C ALA A 7 18.00 -21.28 31.04
N ASN A 8 18.58 -20.64 30.02
CA ASN A 8 17.88 -20.18 28.83
C ASN A 8 17.36 -21.33 27.98
N LEU A 9 18.18 -22.36 27.71
CA LEU A 9 17.76 -23.53 26.94
C LEU A 9 16.65 -24.31 27.65
N ALA A 10 16.69 -24.40 28.98
CA ALA A 10 15.60 -24.99 29.76
C ALA A 10 14.30 -24.18 29.63
N ALA A 11 14.37 -22.85 29.66
CA ALA A 11 13.22 -21.98 29.45
C ALA A 11 12.66 -22.11 28.01
N LEU A 12 13.53 -22.07 26.99
CA LEU A 12 13.15 -22.24 25.58
C LEU A 12 12.47 -23.58 25.32
N ARG A 13 13.02 -24.68 25.85
CA ARG A 13 12.44 -26.01 25.67
C ARG A 13 11.00 -26.10 26.19
N LYS A 14 10.68 -25.34 27.25
CA LYS A 14 9.35 -25.36 27.88
C LYS A 14 8.39 -24.34 27.28
N HIS A 15 8.86 -23.14 26.97
CA HIS A 15 8.02 -21.99 26.60
C HIS A 15 8.08 -21.63 25.10
N CYS A 16 9.09 -22.09 24.37
CA CYS A 16 9.19 -21.96 22.91
C CYS A 16 9.54 -23.33 22.26
N PRO A 17 8.71 -24.39 22.45
CA PRO A 17 9.09 -25.76 22.11
C PRO A 17 9.30 -25.99 20.61
N ALA A 18 8.52 -25.32 19.75
CA ALA A 18 8.66 -25.42 18.30
C ALA A 18 10.00 -24.85 17.82
N PHE A 19 10.36 -23.65 18.31
CA PHE A 19 11.66 -23.03 18.02
C PHE A 19 12.83 -23.86 18.56
N PHE A 20 12.72 -24.37 19.79
CA PHE A 20 13.78 -25.21 20.37
C PHE A 20 14.01 -26.50 19.56
N ALA A 21 12.95 -27.14 19.10
CA ALA A 21 13.05 -28.32 18.24
C ALA A 21 13.72 -27.97 16.90
N TRP A 22 13.27 -26.90 16.24
CA TRP A 22 13.87 -26.41 15.00
C TRP A 22 15.35 -26.08 15.15
N TRP A 23 15.74 -25.34 16.21
CA TRP A 23 17.12 -24.93 16.46
C TRP A 23 18.04 -26.13 16.73
N LYS A 24 17.55 -27.17 17.41
CA LYS A 24 18.33 -28.38 17.71
C LYS A 24 18.80 -29.10 16.45
N ASP A 25 18.01 -29.02 15.38
CA ASP A 25 18.28 -29.66 14.10
C ASP A 25 19.10 -28.77 13.15
N CYS A 26 19.39 -27.52 13.53
CA CYS A 26 20.19 -26.59 12.75
C CYS A 26 21.70 -26.87 12.89
N PRO A 27 22.43 -27.12 11.79
CA PRO A 27 23.87 -27.33 11.84
C PRO A 27 24.59 -26.03 12.22
N SER A 28 25.66 -26.16 13.01
CA SER A 28 26.57 -25.04 13.30
C SER A 28 27.13 -24.48 11.99
N GLN A 29 27.28 -23.16 11.93
CA GLN A 29 27.82 -22.40 10.79
C GLN A 29 29.05 -21.59 11.21
N PRO A 30 30.13 -22.24 11.71
CA PRO A 30 31.33 -21.55 12.13
C PRO A 30 32.11 -21.09 10.89
N GLY A 31 32.50 -19.82 10.83
CA GLY A 31 33.45 -19.32 9.82
C GLY A 31 33.14 -17.94 9.24
N ALA A 32 31.88 -17.52 9.18
CA ALA A 32 31.52 -16.16 8.74
C ALA A 32 31.39 -15.16 9.91
N TYR A 33 31.43 -15.65 11.15
CA TYR A 33 31.22 -14.88 12.37
C TYR A 33 32.29 -15.24 13.39
N ASN A 34 32.94 -14.23 13.96
CA ASN A 34 33.97 -14.39 14.97
C ASN A 34 33.60 -13.58 16.22
N LEU A 35 33.61 -14.21 17.38
CA LEU A 35 33.48 -13.51 18.65
C LEU A 35 34.81 -12.84 18.99
N LEU A 36 34.78 -11.53 19.21
CA LEU A 36 35.94 -10.75 19.61
C LEU A 36 35.82 -10.38 21.09
N SER A 37 36.95 -10.32 21.79
CA SER A 37 37.02 -9.65 23.09
C SER A 37 37.06 -8.14 22.86
N SER A 38 36.17 -7.40 23.51
CA SER A 38 36.17 -5.93 23.48
C SER A 38 36.98 -5.35 24.66
N LEU A 39 37.23 -4.04 24.63
CA LEU A 39 37.97 -3.33 25.66
C LEU A 39 37.20 -3.19 26.98
N SER A 40 35.86 -3.29 26.97
CA SER A 40 35.02 -3.30 28.18
C SER A 40 34.88 -4.69 28.84
N GLY A 41 35.45 -5.73 28.24
CA GLY A 41 35.29 -7.11 28.72
C GLY A 41 33.97 -7.79 28.29
N LEU A 42 33.08 -7.07 27.61
CA LEU A 42 31.93 -7.64 26.90
C LEU A 42 32.38 -8.08 25.49
N PRO A 43 31.86 -9.18 24.92
CA PRO A 43 32.25 -9.58 23.57
C PRO A 43 31.63 -8.71 22.47
N ASP A 44 32.30 -8.68 21.33
CA ASP A 44 31.82 -8.08 20.10
C ASP A 44 31.70 -9.15 19.01
N LEU A 45 30.98 -8.85 17.94
CA LEU A 45 30.75 -9.76 16.81
C LEU A 45 31.42 -9.21 15.55
N GLU A 46 32.42 -9.91 15.06
CA GLU A 46 33.01 -9.68 13.73
C GLU A 46 32.35 -10.57 12.69
N ILE A 47 32.08 -10.00 11.54
CA ILE A 47 31.37 -10.62 10.43
C ILE A 47 32.26 -10.54 9.18
N GLU A 48 32.46 -11.65 8.49
CA GLU A 48 33.25 -11.73 7.27
C GLU A 48 32.32 -11.74 6.03
N GLN A 49 32.43 -10.71 5.19
CA GLN A 49 31.66 -10.56 3.96
C GLN A 49 32.20 -11.40 2.79
N PRO A 50 31.35 -11.73 1.80
CA PRO A 50 31.81 -12.25 0.51
C PRO A 50 32.83 -11.29 -0.11
N GLY A 51 34.09 -11.72 -0.23
CA GLY A 51 35.21 -10.88 -0.66
C GLY A 51 36.24 -10.56 0.43
N GLY A 52 36.06 -11.06 1.66
CA GLY A 52 37.06 -11.02 2.74
C GLY A 52 37.07 -9.74 3.59
N ARG A 53 36.12 -8.82 3.38
CA ARG A 53 35.96 -7.62 4.21
C ARG A 53 35.34 -8.01 5.56
N ARG A 54 35.94 -7.55 6.65
CA ARG A 54 35.47 -7.80 8.02
C ARG A 54 34.76 -6.57 8.59
N ILE A 55 33.63 -6.80 9.24
CA ILE A 55 32.80 -5.75 9.85
C ILE A 55 32.56 -6.12 11.30
N ILE A 56 32.79 -5.17 12.20
CA ILE A 56 32.48 -5.32 13.61
C ILE A 56 31.07 -4.74 13.83
N LEU A 57 30.23 -5.49 14.56
CA LEU A 57 28.82 -5.17 14.69
C LEU A 57 28.54 -4.10 15.75
N TYR A 58 29.27 -4.13 16.87
CA TYR A 58 29.07 -3.23 18.00
C TYR A 58 30.27 -2.31 18.25
N ASN A 59 30.12 -1.34 19.15
CA ASN A 59 31.21 -0.52 19.63
C ASN A 59 32.11 -1.34 20.57
N ARG A 60 33.42 -1.41 20.25
CA ARG A 60 34.43 -2.18 20.99
C ARG A 60 34.77 -1.60 22.37
N GLU A 61 34.41 -0.35 22.64
CA GLU A 61 34.53 0.26 23.96
C GLU A 61 33.30 -0.05 24.79
N ASN A 62 32.09 0.12 24.24
CA ASN A 62 30.86 -0.23 24.92
C ASN A 62 29.74 -0.62 23.93
N PRO A 63 29.37 -1.90 23.82
CA PRO A 63 28.35 -2.33 22.87
C PRO A 63 26.96 -1.74 23.16
N PHE A 64 26.69 -1.31 24.40
CA PHE A 64 25.43 -0.67 24.77
C PHE A 64 25.30 0.77 24.23
N GLU A 65 26.41 1.46 23.91
CA GLU A 65 26.33 2.80 23.31
C GLU A 65 25.76 2.73 21.89
N THR A 66 26.24 1.77 21.07
CA THR A 66 25.69 1.52 19.73
C THR A 66 24.19 1.25 19.80
N VAL A 67 23.75 0.46 20.78
CA VAL A 67 22.32 0.15 20.96
C VAL A 67 21.53 1.37 21.42
N ARG A 68 22.06 2.18 22.35
CA ARG A 68 21.41 3.43 22.80
C ARG A 68 21.27 4.44 21.68
N GLU A 69 22.28 4.59 20.83
CA GLU A 69 22.22 5.46 19.66
C GLU A 69 21.20 4.95 18.64
N GLU A 70 21.19 3.64 18.34
CA GLU A 70 20.22 3.03 17.42
C GLU A 70 18.76 3.16 17.91
N LEU A 71 18.56 3.22 19.23
CA LEU A 71 17.24 3.25 19.86
C LEU A 71 16.88 4.61 20.47
N ALA A 72 17.68 5.67 20.27
CA ALA A 72 17.53 6.94 20.98
C ALA A 72 16.14 7.58 20.80
N ASP A 73 15.55 7.45 19.61
CA ASP A 73 14.22 8.00 19.28
C ASP A 73 13.08 6.96 19.40
N GLN A 74 13.35 5.80 19.99
CA GLN A 74 12.38 4.72 20.13
C GLN A 74 11.75 4.70 21.53
N SER A 75 10.42 4.56 21.60
CA SER A 75 9.68 4.33 22.85
C SER A 75 9.14 2.91 22.90
N PHE A 76 8.85 2.35 24.08
CA PHE A 76 8.29 0.99 24.23
C PHE A 76 7.04 0.97 25.13
N PRO A 77 5.92 1.51 24.63
CA PRO A 77 4.73 1.75 25.44
C PRO A 77 3.96 0.46 25.77
N ASN A 78 3.05 0.58 26.75
CA ASN A 78 2.08 -0.44 27.16
C ASN A 78 1.38 -1.10 25.95
N GLY A 79 1.32 -2.44 25.95
CA GLY A 79 0.67 -3.26 24.91
C GLY A 79 1.35 -3.19 23.54
N GLY A 80 2.60 -2.73 23.47
CA GLY A 80 3.40 -2.71 22.25
C GLY A 80 4.11 -4.03 21.95
N LEU A 81 4.59 -4.17 20.71
CA LEU A 81 5.35 -5.33 20.25
C LEU A 81 6.66 -4.90 19.61
N SER A 82 7.73 -5.66 19.80
CA SER A 82 9.00 -5.49 19.10
C SER A 82 9.44 -6.79 18.44
N PHE A 83 9.79 -6.74 17.15
CA PHE A 83 10.35 -7.87 16.43
C PHE A 83 11.83 -7.61 16.13
N LEU A 84 12.68 -8.56 16.53
CA LEU A 84 14.11 -8.55 16.31
C LEU A 84 14.48 -9.58 15.26
N PHE A 85 14.78 -9.12 14.04
CA PHE A 85 15.32 -9.94 12.96
C PHE A 85 16.83 -9.99 13.08
N GLY A 86 17.31 -11.10 13.65
CA GLY A 86 18.64 -11.26 14.21
C GLY A 86 18.69 -10.82 15.67
N LEU A 87 19.20 -11.69 16.54
CA LEU A 87 19.45 -11.37 17.95
C LEU A 87 20.81 -10.69 18.14
N GLY A 88 21.76 -11.01 17.26
CA GLY A 88 23.16 -10.65 17.43
C GLY A 88 23.69 -11.20 18.76
N LEU A 89 24.46 -10.41 19.51
CA LEU A 89 24.91 -10.83 20.85
C LEU A 89 23.90 -10.57 21.97
N GLY A 90 22.70 -10.04 21.64
CA GLY A 90 21.59 -9.89 22.59
C GLY A 90 21.49 -8.52 23.29
N TYR A 91 22.44 -7.61 23.07
CA TYR A 91 22.44 -6.27 23.71
C TYR A 91 21.17 -5.45 23.43
N LYS A 92 20.66 -5.52 22.19
CA LYS A 92 19.41 -4.83 21.79
C LYS A 92 18.20 -5.36 22.54
N ALA A 93 18.06 -6.69 22.65
CA ALA A 93 16.98 -7.32 23.41
C ALA A 93 17.00 -6.88 24.87
N LEU A 94 18.18 -6.85 25.51
CA LEU A 94 18.32 -6.38 26.89
C LEU A 94 17.86 -4.93 27.06
N HIS A 95 18.29 -4.04 26.17
CA HIS A 95 17.91 -2.62 26.26
C HIS A 95 16.40 -2.42 26.12
N ILE A 96 15.76 -3.14 25.20
CA ILE A 96 14.30 -3.09 25.02
C ILE A 96 13.60 -3.63 26.27
N LEU A 97 14.03 -4.77 26.80
CA LEU A 97 13.43 -5.39 27.99
C LEU A 97 13.52 -4.49 29.23
N ASP A 98 14.58 -3.68 29.35
CA ASP A 98 14.78 -2.72 30.44
C ASP A 98 13.93 -1.44 30.27
N ALA A 99 13.77 -0.98 29.03
CA ALA A 99 13.04 0.25 28.71
C ALA A 99 11.53 0.07 28.52
N MET A 100 11.05 -1.16 28.36
CA MET A 100 9.66 -1.44 27.99
C MET A 100 8.68 -1.47 29.14
N ASP A 101 7.43 -1.12 28.85
CA ASP A 101 6.31 -1.36 29.76
C ASP A 101 6.13 -2.87 30.07
N PRO A 102 5.68 -3.26 31.27
CA PRO A 102 5.49 -4.67 31.65
C PRO A 102 4.61 -5.51 30.73
N SER A 103 3.70 -4.88 29.99
CA SER A 103 2.79 -5.54 29.04
C SER A 103 3.34 -5.63 27.60
N HIS A 104 4.51 -5.04 27.34
CA HIS A 104 5.17 -5.09 26.03
C HIS A 104 5.80 -6.47 25.80
N ALA A 105 5.73 -6.97 24.56
CA ALA A 105 6.31 -8.26 24.17
C ALA A 105 7.37 -8.13 23.07
N VAL A 106 8.40 -8.97 23.15
CA VAL A 106 9.54 -9.01 22.21
C VAL A 106 9.61 -10.38 21.54
N TYR A 107 9.63 -10.38 20.21
CA TYR A 107 9.76 -11.57 19.37
C TYR A 107 11.12 -11.58 18.67
N VAL A 108 11.83 -12.70 18.74
CA VAL A 108 13.15 -12.87 18.13
C VAL A 108 13.08 -13.86 16.99
N VAL A 109 13.60 -13.47 15.82
CA VAL A 109 13.78 -14.29 14.63
C VAL A 109 15.27 -14.41 14.38
N GLU A 110 15.90 -15.47 14.90
CA GLU A 110 17.34 -15.73 14.77
C GLU A 110 17.55 -17.08 14.08
N ARG A 111 18.16 -17.06 12.90
CA ARG A 111 18.38 -18.25 12.07
C ARG A 111 19.74 -18.90 12.33
N ASN A 112 20.73 -18.13 12.78
CA ASN A 112 22.09 -18.64 12.99
C ASN A 112 22.19 -19.30 14.38
N PRO A 113 22.42 -20.62 14.44
CA PRO A 113 22.41 -21.33 15.70
C PRO A 113 23.60 -20.99 16.60
N ASP A 114 24.71 -20.49 16.05
CA ASP A 114 25.91 -20.13 16.82
C ASP A 114 25.80 -18.73 17.45
N ILE A 115 25.25 -17.76 16.70
CA ILE A 115 24.92 -16.43 17.23
C ILE A 115 23.94 -16.56 18.40
N LEU A 116 22.89 -17.38 18.24
CA LEU A 116 21.94 -17.66 19.31
C LEU A 116 22.64 -18.26 20.54
N ARG A 117 23.53 -19.26 20.36
CA ARG A 117 24.30 -19.86 21.46
C ARG A 117 25.14 -18.83 22.19
N TRP A 118 25.82 -17.95 21.46
CA TRP A 118 26.63 -16.90 22.06
C TRP A 118 25.78 -15.93 22.87
N ALA A 119 24.70 -15.38 22.30
CA ALA A 119 23.81 -14.47 23.02
C ALA A 119 23.25 -15.10 24.31
N LEU A 120 22.74 -16.33 24.22
CA LEU A 120 22.18 -17.05 25.38
C LEU A 120 23.23 -17.48 26.42
N SER A 121 24.52 -17.52 26.04
CA SER A 121 25.62 -17.77 26.98
C SER A 121 26.09 -16.50 27.69
N LEU A 122 25.85 -15.35 27.08
CA LEU A 122 26.26 -14.04 27.58
C LEU A 122 25.23 -13.42 28.52
N HIS A 123 23.95 -13.68 28.26
CA HIS A 123 22.85 -13.03 28.96
C HIS A 123 21.85 -14.06 29.47
N ASP A 124 21.34 -13.86 30.69
CA ASP A 124 20.23 -14.65 31.23
C ASP A 124 18.91 -14.01 30.83
N TYR A 125 18.16 -14.67 29.95
CA TYR A 125 16.81 -14.28 29.55
C TYR A 125 15.74 -15.22 30.13
N SER A 126 16.13 -16.09 31.06
CA SER A 126 15.29 -17.22 31.43
C SER A 126 13.99 -16.79 32.12
N ALA A 127 13.99 -15.64 32.81
CA ALA A 127 12.80 -15.07 33.43
C ALA A 127 11.83 -14.44 32.40
N GLU A 128 12.38 -13.74 31.41
CA GLU A 128 11.65 -13.07 30.35
C GLU A 128 11.03 -14.08 29.39
N ILE A 129 11.73 -15.19 29.11
CA ILE A 129 11.21 -16.32 28.34
C ILE A 129 10.08 -17.03 29.12
N ARG A 130 10.26 -17.27 30.43
CA ARG A 130 9.21 -17.91 31.27
C ARG A 130 7.94 -17.07 31.37
N SER A 131 8.07 -15.75 31.38
CA SER A 131 6.94 -14.81 31.45
C SER A 131 6.29 -14.52 30.10
N GLY A 132 6.88 -14.96 28.99
CA GLY A 132 6.38 -14.68 27.64
C GLY A 132 6.74 -13.29 27.10
N LYS A 133 7.46 -12.49 27.88
CA LYS A 133 7.97 -11.16 27.49
C LYS A 133 8.98 -11.24 26.36
N LEU A 134 9.78 -12.30 26.32
CA LEU A 134 10.71 -12.61 25.23
C LEU A 134 10.37 -13.97 24.63
N SER A 135 9.96 -14.00 23.37
CA SER A 135 9.58 -15.21 22.66
C SER A 135 10.42 -15.41 21.40
N PHE A 136 10.78 -16.66 21.11
CA PHE A 136 11.56 -17.01 19.93
C PHE A 136 10.68 -17.70 18.89
N VAL A 137 10.76 -17.22 17.66
CA VAL A 137 9.89 -17.62 16.56
C VAL A 137 10.69 -18.43 15.56
N VAL A 138 10.10 -19.53 15.06
CA VAL A 138 10.72 -20.32 13.99
C VAL A 138 10.92 -19.40 12.78
N PRO A 139 12.14 -19.29 12.22
CA PRO A 139 12.44 -18.36 11.12
C PRO A 139 11.96 -18.93 9.77
N GLU A 140 10.66 -19.18 9.70
CA GLU A 140 9.93 -19.65 8.53
C GLU A 140 8.69 -18.77 8.32
N GLU A 141 8.32 -18.57 7.06
CA GLU A 141 7.29 -17.61 6.67
C GLU A 141 5.91 -17.93 7.26
N GLU A 142 5.54 -19.21 7.30
CA GLU A 142 4.23 -19.67 7.78
C GLU A 142 4.02 -19.41 9.27
N GLU A 143 5.05 -19.66 10.09
CA GLU A 143 4.96 -19.44 11.54
C GLU A 143 4.87 -17.94 11.87
N LEU A 144 5.61 -17.14 11.11
CA LEU A 144 5.60 -15.69 11.24
C LEU A 144 4.24 -15.10 10.86
N ARG A 145 3.62 -15.61 9.78
CA ARG A 145 2.24 -15.26 9.40
C ARG A 145 1.24 -15.59 10.49
N ARG A 146 1.28 -16.82 11.04
CA ARG A 146 0.41 -17.23 12.15
C ARG A 146 0.56 -16.30 13.35
N LEU A 147 1.80 -16.00 13.74
CA LEU A 147 2.05 -15.10 14.86
C LEU A 147 1.47 -13.70 14.63
N ILE A 148 1.63 -13.15 13.42
CA ILE A 148 1.06 -11.85 13.05
C ILE A 148 -0.47 -11.89 13.20
N GLU A 149 -1.11 -12.96 12.73
CA GLU A 149 -2.57 -13.14 12.84
C GLU A 149 -3.05 -13.20 14.31
N GLU A 150 -2.30 -13.89 15.17
CA GLU A 150 -2.58 -13.96 16.62
C GLU A 150 -2.42 -12.61 17.32
N GLN A 151 -1.49 -11.78 16.85
CA GLN A 151 -1.14 -10.49 17.47
C GLN A 151 -1.89 -9.28 16.88
N ASN A 152 -2.89 -9.52 16.03
CA ASN A 152 -3.65 -8.48 15.34
C ASN A 152 -4.04 -7.30 16.26
N SER A 153 -4.58 -7.54 17.46
CA SER A 153 -5.02 -6.44 18.34
C SER A 153 -3.90 -5.44 18.71
N ALA A 154 -2.70 -5.91 19.03
CA ALA A 154 -1.58 -5.05 19.40
C ALA A 154 -0.97 -4.35 18.16
N ILE A 155 -1.00 -5.03 17.02
CA ILE A 155 -0.58 -4.50 15.73
C ILE A 155 -1.44 -3.31 15.32
N LEU A 156 -2.77 -3.46 15.39
CA LEU A 156 -3.74 -2.44 15.00
C LEU A 156 -3.65 -1.17 15.86
N ASN A 157 -3.21 -1.29 17.11
CA ASN A 157 -2.96 -0.13 17.98
C ASN A 157 -1.72 0.70 17.59
N GLY A 158 -0.97 0.30 16.56
CA GLY A 158 0.14 1.08 16.00
C GLY A 158 1.38 1.11 16.90
N ARG A 159 1.53 0.14 17.81
CA ARG A 159 2.61 0.07 18.80
C ARG A 159 3.66 -1.01 18.45
N ILE A 160 3.98 -1.19 17.17
CA ILE A 160 4.95 -2.20 16.72
C ILE A 160 6.29 -1.55 16.38
N ARG A 161 7.41 -2.21 16.71
CA ARG A 161 8.73 -1.89 16.18
C ARG A 161 9.32 -3.09 15.45
N LEU A 162 9.90 -2.84 14.28
CA LEU A 162 10.67 -3.81 13.51
C LEU A 162 12.14 -3.41 13.53
N PHE A 163 13.00 -4.33 13.95
CA PHE A 163 14.45 -4.13 13.93
C PHE A 163 15.11 -5.19 13.06
N LEU A 164 16.01 -4.76 12.18
CA LEU A 164 16.83 -5.63 11.35
C LEU A 164 18.30 -5.44 11.71
N GLU A 165 18.95 -6.50 12.20
CA GLU A 165 20.37 -6.46 12.51
C GLU A 165 21.23 -6.29 11.25
N LYS A 166 22.32 -5.52 11.37
CA LYS A 166 23.17 -5.17 10.21
C LYS A 166 23.75 -6.43 9.56
N TYR A 167 24.11 -7.44 10.34
CA TYR A 167 24.68 -8.69 9.84
C TYR A 167 23.66 -9.50 9.02
N VAL A 168 22.37 -9.44 9.38
CA VAL A 168 21.30 -10.13 8.66
C VAL A 168 21.17 -9.58 7.26
N ARG A 169 21.12 -8.25 7.12
CA ARG A 169 21.06 -7.58 5.81
C ARG A 169 22.24 -7.94 4.90
N LEU A 170 23.40 -8.27 5.47
CA LEU A 170 24.63 -8.53 4.72
C LEU A 170 24.85 -10.00 4.38
N LEU A 171 24.50 -10.92 5.28
CA LEU A 171 24.86 -12.34 5.17
C LEU A 171 23.67 -13.30 5.18
N ASP A 172 22.50 -12.87 5.66
CA ASP A 172 21.32 -13.73 5.76
C ASP A 172 20.14 -13.15 4.96
N ALA A 173 20.24 -13.32 3.64
CA ALA A 173 19.20 -12.90 2.71
C ALA A 173 17.84 -13.55 3.00
N ARG A 174 17.79 -14.71 3.66
CA ARG A 174 16.52 -15.38 4.01
C ARG A 174 15.84 -14.68 5.18
N THR A 175 16.57 -14.39 6.26
CA THR A 175 15.99 -13.65 7.40
C THR A 175 15.69 -12.18 7.04
N ALA A 176 16.51 -11.56 6.18
CA ALA A 176 16.18 -10.25 5.61
C ALA A 176 14.88 -10.29 4.79
N ARG A 177 14.64 -11.35 4.00
CA ARG A 177 13.37 -11.53 3.29
C ARG A 177 12.19 -11.71 4.25
N LEU A 178 12.35 -12.43 5.35
CA LEU A 178 11.29 -12.56 6.38
C LEU A 178 10.95 -11.21 7.02
N HIS A 179 11.97 -10.38 7.30
CA HIS A 179 11.77 -9.00 7.75
C HIS A 179 10.92 -8.20 6.76
N ASP A 180 11.26 -8.26 5.48
CA ASP A 180 10.55 -7.50 4.44
C ASP A 180 9.10 -7.98 4.27
N ILE A 181 8.85 -9.29 4.36
CA ILE A 181 7.51 -9.88 4.39
C ILE A 181 6.71 -9.35 5.58
N CYS A 182 7.28 -9.38 6.79
CA CYS A 182 6.63 -8.83 7.99
C CYS A 182 6.31 -7.35 7.85
N HIS A 183 7.28 -6.57 7.37
CA HIS A 183 7.11 -5.14 7.19
C HIS A 183 5.97 -4.85 6.19
N SER A 184 5.91 -5.57 5.07
CA SER A 184 4.82 -5.45 4.09
C SER A 184 3.47 -5.83 4.73
N GLN A 185 3.40 -6.95 5.47
CA GLN A 185 2.17 -7.38 6.14
C GLN A 185 1.68 -6.40 7.21
N PHE A 186 2.57 -5.86 8.04
CA PHE A 186 2.19 -4.86 9.02
C PHE A 186 1.71 -3.57 8.36
N ASN A 187 2.36 -3.14 7.27
CA ASN A 187 1.88 -1.97 6.53
C ASN A 187 0.48 -2.21 5.96
N VAL A 188 0.20 -3.39 5.40
CA VAL A 188 -1.14 -3.76 4.90
C VAL A 188 -2.15 -3.76 6.05
N LEU A 189 -1.84 -4.40 7.18
CA LEU A 189 -2.72 -4.43 8.36
C LEU A 189 -3.00 -3.03 8.91
N LEU A 190 -1.97 -2.19 9.05
CA LEU A 190 -2.09 -0.80 9.51
C LEU A 190 -2.85 0.06 8.50
N MET A 191 -2.65 -0.11 7.20
CA MET A 191 -3.40 0.61 6.16
C MET A 191 -4.88 0.23 6.19
N ASN A 192 -5.20 -1.07 6.26
CA ASN A 192 -6.57 -1.56 6.35
C ASN A 192 -7.23 -1.05 7.62
N PHE A 193 -6.54 -1.13 8.76
CA PHE A 193 -7.07 -0.64 10.03
C PHE A 193 -7.28 0.86 10.06
N ASN A 194 -6.30 1.65 9.61
CA ASN A 194 -6.44 3.09 9.53
C ASN A 194 -7.61 3.48 8.60
N THR A 195 -7.86 2.71 7.54
CA THR A 195 -9.02 2.88 6.66
C THR A 195 -10.33 2.61 7.40
N VAL A 196 -10.43 1.46 8.10
CA VAL A 196 -11.62 1.12 8.90
C VAL A 196 -11.85 2.13 10.03
N VAL A 197 -10.81 2.55 10.74
CA VAL A 197 -10.89 3.58 11.79
C VAL A 197 -11.32 4.91 11.20
N LYS A 198 -10.80 5.32 10.04
CA LYS A 198 -11.09 6.64 9.49
C LYS A 198 -12.47 6.71 8.81
N ILE A 199 -12.94 5.60 8.24
CA ILE A 199 -14.03 5.59 7.24
C ILE A 199 -15.08 4.51 7.55
N GLY A 200 -14.89 3.67 8.57
CA GLY A 200 -15.77 2.54 8.87
C GLY A 200 -17.24 2.91 9.09
N SER A 201 -17.52 4.07 9.70
CA SER A 201 -18.89 4.58 9.82
C SER A 201 -19.54 4.85 8.47
N THR A 202 -18.83 5.51 7.55
CA THR A 202 -19.30 5.77 6.18
C THR A 202 -19.53 4.48 5.41
N VAL A 203 -18.62 3.52 5.49
CA VAL A 203 -18.76 2.20 4.84
C VAL A 203 -20.06 1.52 5.29
N ILE A 204 -20.33 1.49 6.60
CA ILE A 204 -21.53 0.86 7.15
C ILE A 204 -22.81 1.62 6.78
N GLN A 205 -22.78 2.95 6.83
CA GLN A 205 -23.92 3.77 6.40
C GLN A 205 -24.24 3.54 4.91
N ASN A 206 -23.22 3.43 4.07
CA ASN A 206 -23.38 3.10 2.65
C ASN A 206 -23.97 1.70 2.47
N GLU A 207 -23.47 0.69 3.19
CA GLU A 207 -24.03 -0.66 3.11
C GLU A 207 -25.53 -0.66 3.44
N VAL A 208 -25.94 0.00 4.53
CA VAL A 208 -27.35 0.13 4.93
C VAL A 208 -28.17 0.82 3.84
N GLU A 209 -27.69 1.98 3.34
CA GLU A 209 -28.38 2.75 2.30
C GLU A 209 -28.52 1.98 0.98
N ASN A 210 -27.55 1.14 0.66
CA ASN A 210 -27.54 0.33 -0.55
C ASN A 210 -28.36 -0.96 -0.43
N LEU A 211 -28.79 -1.38 0.77
CA LEU A 211 -29.55 -2.63 0.95
C LEU A 211 -30.76 -2.77 0.00
N PRO A 212 -31.63 -1.76 -0.18
CA PRO A 212 -32.78 -1.89 -1.08
C PRO A 212 -32.37 -2.25 -2.52
N LYS A 213 -31.29 -1.64 -3.01
CA LYS A 213 -30.81 -1.85 -4.37
C LYS A 213 -29.94 -3.12 -4.48
N ALA A 214 -29.10 -3.41 -3.49
CA ALA A 214 -28.22 -4.58 -3.49
C ALA A 214 -28.97 -5.90 -3.28
N LEU A 215 -30.04 -5.92 -2.48
CA LEU A 215 -30.79 -7.13 -2.13
C LEU A 215 -31.30 -7.93 -3.35
N LEU A 216 -31.69 -7.24 -4.42
CA LEU A 216 -32.21 -7.87 -5.65
C LEU A 216 -31.15 -7.92 -6.75
N GLY A 217 -29.88 -7.71 -6.40
CA GLY A 217 -28.76 -7.93 -7.30
C GLY A 217 -28.51 -9.41 -7.60
N TRP A 218 -27.54 -9.62 -8.47
CA TRP A 218 -27.07 -10.92 -8.92
C TRP A 218 -25.80 -11.31 -8.16
N SER A 219 -25.65 -12.60 -7.90
CA SER A 219 -24.48 -13.20 -7.28
C SER A 219 -23.35 -13.31 -8.31
N PRO A 220 -22.10 -12.90 -7.96
CA PRO A 220 -20.94 -13.02 -8.84
C PRO A 220 -20.64 -14.48 -9.22
N GLU A 221 -21.01 -15.46 -8.42
CA GLU A 221 -20.89 -16.91 -8.71
C GLU A 221 -21.54 -17.31 -10.03
N GLY A 222 -22.60 -16.62 -10.42
CA GLY A 222 -23.19 -16.81 -11.74
C GLY A 222 -22.20 -16.51 -12.88
N LEU A 223 -21.28 -15.55 -12.70
CA LEU A 223 -20.22 -15.20 -13.63
C LEU A 223 -19.06 -16.21 -13.65
N MET A 224 -18.99 -17.16 -12.71
CA MET A 224 -17.96 -18.21 -12.71
C MET A 224 -18.34 -19.43 -13.55
N GLY A 225 -19.62 -19.55 -13.93
CA GLY A 225 -20.11 -20.68 -14.75
C GLY A 225 -19.75 -20.57 -16.24
N GLY A 226 -19.10 -19.48 -16.65
CA GLY A 226 -18.71 -19.23 -18.03
C GLY A 226 -17.35 -19.81 -18.33
N ASP A 227 -17.26 -20.59 -19.39
CA ASP A 227 -15.96 -21.08 -19.82
C ASP A 227 -15.25 -20.00 -20.67
N PHE A 228 -14.52 -19.09 -20.01
CA PHE A 228 -13.58 -18.19 -20.69
C PHE A 228 -12.19 -18.82 -20.88
N ARG A 229 -12.04 -20.15 -20.73
CA ARG A 229 -10.77 -20.81 -21.06
C ARG A 229 -10.40 -20.53 -22.51
N ASN A 230 -9.17 -20.11 -22.73
CA ASN A 230 -8.65 -19.67 -24.04
C ASN A 230 -9.33 -18.43 -24.63
N ARG A 231 -10.07 -17.65 -23.83
CA ARG A 231 -10.63 -16.36 -24.24
C ARG A 231 -9.99 -15.24 -23.43
N PRO A 232 -9.59 -14.14 -24.08
CA PRO A 232 -8.93 -13.04 -23.40
C PRO A 232 -9.90 -12.25 -22.52
N ALA A 233 -9.43 -11.80 -21.36
CA ALA A 233 -10.05 -10.72 -20.60
C ALA A 233 -9.10 -9.52 -20.56
N ILE A 234 -9.64 -8.33 -20.82
CA ILE A 234 -8.89 -7.07 -20.80
C ILE A 234 -9.37 -6.23 -19.62
N ILE A 235 -8.50 -6.03 -18.65
CA ILE A 235 -8.72 -5.18 -17.48
C ILE A 235 -8.26 -3.76 -17.84
N VAL A 236 -9.19 -2.82 -17.77
CA VAL A 236 -8.98 -1.43 -18.13
C VAL A 236 -8.99 -0.55 -16.87
N ALA A 237 -7.81 -0.07 -16.49
CA ALA A 237 -7.59 0.80 -15.34
C ALA A 237 -7.36 2.28 -15.74
N THR A 238 -7.36 3.20 -14.77
CA THR A 238 -7.36 4.67 -15.01
C THR A 238 -6.00 5.32 -15.21
N GLY A 239 -4.93 4.55 -15.29
CA GLY A 239 -3.58 5.06 -15.42
C GLY A 239 -3.39 5.93 -16.68
N PRO A 240 -2.53 6.97 -16.62
CA PRO A 240 -2.25 7.86 -17.74
C PRO A 240 -1.90 7.15 -19.04
N SER A 241 -1.19 6.02 -18.98
CA SER A 241 -0.79 5.26 -20.18
C SER A 241 -1.98 4.74 -20.99
N LEU A 242 -3.18 4.65 -20.40
CA LEU A 242 -4.39 4.25 -21.12
C LEU A 242 -4.63 5.15 -22.35
N GLN A 243 -4.23 6.43 -22.31
CA GLN A 243 -4.39 7.37 -23.43
C GLN A 243 -3.75 6.86 -24.73
N LYS A 244 -2.69 6.05 -24.62
CA LYS A 244 -1.96 5.48 -25.77
C LYS A 244 -2.76 4.41 -26.50
N ASN A 245 -3.62 3.71 -25.76
CA ASN A 245 -4.19 2.44 -26.19
C ASN A 245 -5.72 2.43 -26.21
N ILE A 246 -6.37 3.45 -25.63
CA ILE A 246 -7.82 3.50 -25.44
C ILE A 246 -8.60 3.35 -26.75
N SER A 247 -8.11 3.95 -27.84
CA SER A 247 -8.78 3.87 -29.15
C SER A 247 -8.81 2.47 -29.74
N LEU A 248 -7.83 1.63 -29.39
CA LEU A 248 -7.70 0.24 -29.88
C LEU A 248 -8.71 -0.71 -29.22
N LEU A 249 -9.18 -0.38 -28.02
CA LEU A 249 -10.12 -1.23 -27.27
C LEU A 249 -11.45 -1.44 -28.00
N ARG A 250 -11.80 -0.57 -28.96
CA ARG A 250 -12.98 -0.76 -29.82
C ARG A 250 -12.91 -2.09 -30.60
N GLU A 251 -11.71 -2.48 -31.04
CA GLU A 251 -11.47 -3.70 -31.82
C GLU A 251 -11.60 -4.98 -30.97
N ALA A 252 -11.51 -4.84 -29.63
CA ALA A 252 -11.65 -5.95 -28.68
C ALA A 252 -13.11 -6.29 -28.36
N GLN A 253 -14.04 -5.36 -28.60
CA GLN A 253 -15.45 -5.55 -28.26
C GLN A 253 -16.02 -6.78 -28.98
N GLY A 254 -16.64 -7.69 -28.24
CA GLY A 254 -17.15 -8.96 -28.77
C GLY A 254 -16.08 -10.02 -29.04
N LYS A 255 -14.79 -9.75 -28.77
CA LYS A 255 -13.67 -10.68 -28.93
C LYS A 255 -12.85 -10.90 -27.66
N ALA A 256 -13.06 -10.07 -26.65
CA ALA A 256 -12.48 -10.18 -25.32
C ALA A 256 -13.52 -9.74 -24.29
N LEU A 257 -13.40 -10.23 -23.06
CA LEU A 257 -14.16 -9.71 -21.91
C LEU A 257 -13.50 -8.42 -21.44
N ILE A 258 -14.13 -7.26 -21.68
CA ILE A 258 -13.62 -5.96 -21.26
C ILE A 258 -14.17 -5.62 -19.87
N ILE A 259 -13.29 -5.64 -18.87
CA ILE A 259 -13.62 -5.29 -17.49
C ILE A 259 -13.01 -3.93 -17.16
N SER A 260 -13.84 -2.94 -16.89
CA SER A 260 -13.38 -1.57 -16.62
C SER A 260 -13.50 -1.22 -15.15
N VAL A 261 -12.57 -0.42 -14.61
CA VAL A 261 -12.77 0.23 -13.31
C VAL A 261 -13.67 1.45 -13.49
N GLY A 262 -14.57 1.73 -12.54
CA GLY A 262 -15.63 2.74 -12.66
C GLY A 262 -15.15 4.10 -13.17
N GLN A 263 -14.04 4.59 -12.64
CA GLN A 263 -13.45 5.88 -13.01
C GLN A 263 -13.03 5.99 -14.51
N THR A 264 -12.85 4.87 -15.23
CA THR A 264 -12.57 4.88 -16.68
C THR A 264 -13.81 5.01 -17.55
N LEU A 265 -15.01 4.75 -17.01
CA LEU A 265 -16.24 4.60 -17.79
C LEU A 265 -16.51 5.81 -18.70
N ARG A 266 -16.41 7.04 -18.18
CA ARG A 266 -16.68 8.25 -18.98
C ARG A 266 -15.75 8.38 -20.18
N VAL A 267 -14.47 8.06 -19.99
CA VAL A 267 -13.46 8.18 -21.04
C VAL A 267 -13.66 7.07 -22.07
N LEU A 268 -13.90 5.83 -21.64
CA LEU A 268 -14.19 4.72 -22.56
C LEU A 268 -15.38 5.03 -23.48
N LEU A 269 -16.49 5.52 -22.93
CA LEU A 269 -17.66 5.88 -23.73
C LEU A 269 -17.39 7.01 -24.73
N ALA A 270 -16.55 8.00 -24.38
CA ALA A 270 -16.14 9.07 -25.31
C ALA A 270 -15.25 8.57 -26.47
N TYR A 271 -14.52 7.49 -26.25
CA TYR A 271 -13.75 6.79 -27.28
C TYR A 271 -14.53 5.66 -27.96
N ASP A 272 -15.85 5.60 -27.77
CA ASP A 272 -16.72 4.58 -28.39
C ASP A 272 -16.40 3.14 -27.94
N VAL A 273 -15.83 3.00 -26.75
CA VAL A 273 -15.55 1.73 -26.11
C VAL A 273 -16.60 1.48 -25.03
N ARG A 274 -17.35 0.39 -25.18
CA ARG A 274 -18.31 -0.10 -24.21
C ARG A 274 -17.68 -1.29 -23.47
N PRO A 275 -17.35 -1.15 -22.19
CA PRO A 275 -16.92 -2.30 -21.40
C PRO A 275 -18.09 -3.28 -21.21
N ASP A 276 -17.78 -4.56 -21.07
CA ASP A 276 -18.76 -5.61 -20.80
C ASP A 276 -19.18 -5.60 -19.34
N ILE A 277 -18.25 -5.30 -18.42
CA ILE A 277 -18.52 -5.14 -16.98
C ILE A 277 -17.79 -3.89 -16.47
N VAL A 278 -18.46 -3.15 -15.59
CA VAL A 278 -17.86 -2.06 -14.81
C VAL A 278 -17.68 -2.52 -13.36
N CYS A 279 -16.52 -2.30 -12.76
CA CYS A 279 -16.24 -2.58 -11.36
C CYS A 279 -16.24 -1.28 -10.54
N SER A 280 -16.94 -1.24 -9.41
CA SER A 280 -16.89 -0.09 -8.50
C SER A 280 -17.09 -0.50 -7.05
N ILE A 281 -16.10 -0.23 -6.20
CA ILE A 281 -16.12 -0.59 -4.77
C ILE A 281 -15.84 0.58 -3.83
N ASP A 282 -15.44 1.75 -4.36
CA ASP A 282 -15.04 2.90 -3.53
C ASP A 282 -16.26 3.59 -2.89
N PHE A 283 -16.18 3.83 -1.59
CA PHE A 283 -17.26 4.36 -0.74
C PHE A 283 -17.45 5.88 -0.84
N GLY A 284 -16.47 6.63 -1.36
CA GLY A 284 -16.45 8.09 -1.30
C GLY A 284 -17.19 8.77 -2.46
N GLU A 285 -17.72 9.97 -2.22
CA GLU A 285 -18.34 10.82 -3.26
C GLU A 285 -17.45 11.04 -4.49
N PRO A 286 -16.11 11.16 -4.39
CA PRO A 286 -15.25 11.23 -5.57
C PRO A 286 -15.42 10.07 -6.55
N ASN A 287 -15.75 8.87 -6.07
CA ASN A 287 -16.05 7.75 -6.94
C ASN A 287 -17.29 8.04 -7.81
N TYR A 288 -18.37 8.54 -7.20
CA TYR A 288 -19.58 8.91 -7.94
C TYR A 288 -19.33 10.02 -8.96
N LEU A 289 -18.63 11.09 -8.57
CA LEU A 289 -18.32 12.22 -9.45
C LEU A 289 -17.43 11.81 -10.64
N SER A 290 -16.65 10.74 -10.52
CA SER A 290 -15.88 10.19 -11.64
C SER A 290 -16.75 9.56 -12.74
N MET A 291 -17.98 9.17 -12.40
CA MET A 291 -18.91 8.44 -13.26
C MET A 291 -20.21 9.19 -13.54
N SER A 292 -20.53 10.25 -12.79
CA SER A 292 -21.84 10.93 -12.77
C SER A 292 -22.37 11.36 -14.15
N ASP A 293 -21.45 11.56 -15.07
CA ASP A 293 -21.65 12.07 -16.42
C ASP A 293 -21.94 10.99 -17.48
N ALA A 294 -21.76 9.73 -17.07
CA ALA A 294 -21.91 8.52 -17.86
C ALA A 294 -22.81 7.47 -17.18
N ILE A 295 -23.11 7.62 -15.89
CA ILE A 295 -23.75 6.59 -15.06
C ILE A 295 -25.18 6.26 -15.48
N ASP A 296 -25.91 7.28 -15.93
CA ASP A 296 -27.28 7.18 -16.44
C ASP A 296 -27.34 6.51 -17.83
N LYS A 297 -26.22 6.55 -18.56
CA LYS A 297 -26.04 5.95 -19.89
C LYS A 297 -25.41 4.56 -19.81
N ALA A 298 -24.96 4.15 -18.63
CA ALA A 298 -24.34 2.86 -18.42
C ALA A 298 -25.40 1.75 -18.55
N ASN A 299 -25.33 1.00 -19.65
CA ASN A 299 -26.22 -0.14 -19.92
C ASN A 299 -25.49 -1.50 -19.85
N MET A 300 -24.30 -1.51 -19.26
CA MET A 300 -23.50 -2.69 -19.00
C MET A 300 -23.61 -3.07 -17.51
N PRO A 301 -23.49 -4.35 -17.13
CA PRO A 301 -23.52 -4.72 -15.72
C PRO A 301 -22.46 -4.04 -14.85
N LEU A 302 -22.84 -3.70 -13.61
CA LEU A 302 -21.94 -3.20 -12.57
C LEU A 302 -21.64 -4.31 -11.55
N LEU A 303 -20.38 -4.68 -11.42
CA LEU A 303 -19.86 -5.41 -10.27
C LEU A 303 -19.56 -4.42 -9.14
N MET A 304 -20.23 -4.56 -8.00
CA MET A 304 -20.08 -3.66 -6.86
C MET A 304 -19.98 -4.38 -5.53
N HIS A 305 -19.35 -3.74 -4.56
CA HIS A 305 -19.52 -4.06 -3.15
C HIS A 305 -20.58 -3.11 -2.53
N PRO A 306 -21.45 -3.57 -1.61
CA PRO A 306 -22.47 -2.73 -0.96
C PRO A 306 -21.96 -1.45 -0.28
N GLN A 307 -20.65 -1.34 -0.02
CA GLN A 307 -20.03 -0.15 0.57
C GLN A 307 -19.88 1.04 -0.40
N VAL A 308 -20.09 0.83 -1.70
CA VAL A 308 -19.93 1.86 -2.73
C VAL A 308 -20.78 3.10 -2.42
N TYR A 309 -20.34 4.29 -2.87
CA TYR A 309 -21.11 5.51 -2.65
C TYR A 309 -22.58 5.37 -3.12
N PRO A 310 -23.60 5.63 -2.29
CA PRO A 310 -24.95 5.09 -2.53
C PRO A 310 -25.67 5.60 -3.77
N ARG A 311 -25.28 6.79 -4.24
CA ARG A 311 -25.84 7.36 -5.46
C ARG A 311 -25.45 6.58 -6.71
N ILE A 312 -24.32 5.83 -6.68
CA ILE A 312 -23.88 4.99 -7.79
C ILE A 312 -24.94 3.92 -8.11
N PRO A 313 -25.21 2.93 -7.23
CA PRO A 313 -26.18 1.89 -7.54
C PRO A 313 -27.60 2.42 -7.69
N PHE A 314 -27.95 3.52 -7.01
CA PHE A 314 -29.25 4.16 -7.19
C PHE A 314 -29.47 4.71 -8.61
N GLU A 315 -28.48 5.42 -9.17
CA GLU A 315 -28.56 5.97 -10.53
C GLU A 315 -28.21 4.95 -11.62
N TYR A 316 -27.48 3.88 -11.29
CA TYR A 316 -27.11 2.83 -12.23
C TYR A 316 -28.34 2.02 -12.69
N GLN A 317 -28.47 1.89 -14.02
CA GLN A 317 -29.71 1.40 -14.65
C GLN A 317 -29.64 -0.03 -15.18
N ALA A 318 -28.44 -0.61 -15.25
CA ALA A 318 -28.23 -1.98 -15.69
C ALA A 318 -28.13 -2.96 -14.52
N ASP A 319 -27.85 -4.23 -14.84
CA ASP A 319 -27.69 -5.31 -13.86
C ASP A 319 -26.62 -4.98 -12.83
N LEU A 320 -26.89 -5.36 -11.57
CA LEU A 320 -25.94 -5.23 -10.48
C LEU A 320 -25.49 -6.62 -10.05
N PHE A 321 -24.21 -6.91 -10.18
CA PHE A 321 -23.56 -8.04 -9.54
C PHE A 321 -22.97 -7.58 -8.20
N VAL A 322 -23.37 -8.20 -7.09
CA VAL A 322 -23.05 -7.72 -5.75
C VAL A 322 -22.07 -8.68 -5.08
N THR A 323 -20.86 -8.23 -4.84
CA THR A 323 -19.86 -9.00 -4.11
C THR A 323 -20.17 -8.98 -2.62
N LEU A 324 -20.05 -10.15 -1.97
CA LEU A 324 -20.37 -10.34 -0.55
C LEU A 324 -19.13 -10.55 0.31
N ASP A 325 -17.96 -10.48 -0.31
CA ASP A 325 -16.67 -10.57 0.36
C ASP A 325 -16.54 -9.40 1.31
N GLN A 326 -16.64 -9.68 2.62
CA GLN A 326 -16.62 -8.71 3.73
C GLN A 326 -17.93 -7.98 4.04
N SER A 327 -19.03 -8.22 3.31
CA SER A 327 -20.32 -7.61 3.69
C SER A 327 -20.79 -8.12 5.05
N ASN A 328 -21.06 -7.18 5.96
CA ASN A 328 -21.48 -7.52 7.31
C ASN A 328 -22.98 -7.82 7.42
N LEU A 329 -23.77 -7.41 6.41
CA LEU A 329 -25.22 -7.46 6.43
C LEU A 329 -25.80 -8.51 5.47
N LEU A 330 -25.24 -8.62 4.26
CA LEU A 330 -25.82 -9.44 3.20
C LEU A 330 -25.33 -10.89 3.20
N THR A 331 -24.46 -11.27 4.13
CA THR A 331 -23.91 -12.63 4.24
C THR A 331 -25.00 -13.67 4.60
N PRO A 332 -25.17 -14.76 3.84
CA PRO A 332 -26.19 -15.78 4.09
C PRO A 332 -26.10 -16.43 5.49
N THR A 333 -27.22 -16.92 6.03
CA THR A 333 -27.22 -17.65 7.32
C THR A 333 -26.63 -19.04 7.16
N GLY A 334 -25.62 -19.37 7.97
CA GLY A 334 -25.23 -20.77 8.25
C GLY A 334 -24.29 -21.43 7.23
N GLY A 335 -23.64 -20.67 6.34
CA GLY A 335 -22.60 -21.17 5.45
C GLY A 335 -21.29 -20.40 5.64
N ASN A 336 -20.15 -21.08 5.46
CA ASN A 336 -18.90 -20.40 5.18
C ASN A 336 -19.10 -19.62 3.88
N VAL A 337 -19.08 -18.29 3.95
CA VAL A 337 -19.09 -17.46 2.75
C VAL A 337 -17.70 -17.56 2.15
N SER A 338 -17.52 -18.46 1.20
CA SER A 338 -16.38 -18.36 0.29
C SER A 338 -16.55 -17.04 -0.44
N SER A 339 -15.65 -16.08 -0.22
CA SER A 339 -15.56 -14.93 -1.11
C SER A 339 -15.21 -15.46 -2.50
N PRO A 340 -16.15 -15.45 -3.46
CA PRO A 340 -15.93 -16.11 -4.75
C PRO A 340 -14.85 -15.40 -5.57
N LEU A 341 -14.69 -14.11 -5.32
CA LEU A 341 -13.69 -13.24 -5.93
C LEU A 341 -12.51 -12.97 -4.98
N GLY A 342 -12.41 -13.59 -3.82
CA GLY A 342 -11.39 -13.25 -2.82
C GLY A 342 -11.52 -11.81 -2.27
N ASN A 343 -10.60 -11.40 -1.38
CA ASN A 343 -10.52 -10.01 -0.91
C ASN A 343 -9.68 -9.18 -1.89
N ALA A 344 -10.09 -7.94 -2.19
CA ALA A 344 -9.37 -7.04 -3.07
C ALA A 344 -9.07 -5.70 -2.39
N MET A 345 -7.83 -5.20 -2.52
CA MET A 345 -7.44 -3.89 -1.99
C MET A 345 -7.82 -2.71 -2.90
N THR A 346 -8.08 -2.97 -4.19
CA THR A 346 -8.41 -1.95 -5.19
C THR A 346 -9.47 -2.43 -6.17
N VAL A 347 -10.14 -1.49 -6.84
CA VAL A 347 -11.11 -1.79 -7.91
C VAL A 347 -10.47 -2.62 -9.03
N ALA A 348 -9.21 -2.34 -9.37
CA ALA A 348 -8.47 -3.09 -10.40
C ALA A 348 -8.20 -4.53 -9.97
N GLN A 349 -7.90 -4.76 -8.68
CA GLN A 349 -7.76 -6.10 -8.13
C GLN A 349 -9.10 -6.85 -8.14
N THR A 350 -10.22 -6.19 -7.87
CA THR A 350 -11.56 -6.79 -8.04
C THR A 350 -11.80 -7.23 -9.49
N ALA A 351 -11.39 -6.41 -10.46
CA ALA A 351 -11.47 -6.76 -11.88
C ALA A 351 -10.56 -7.96 -12.25
N LEU A 352 -9.35 -8.02 -11.69
CA LEU A 352 -8.43 -9.16 -11.83
C LEU A 352 -9.03 -10.44 -11.26
N ASN A 353 -9.57 -10.36 -10.05
CA ASN A 353 -10.18 -11.51 -9.40
C ASN A 353 -11.40 -12.01 -10.18
N LEU A 354 -12.20 -11.12 -10.76
CA LEU A 354 -13.27 -11.49 -11.69
C LEU A 354 -12.73 -12.21 -12.93
N ALA A 355 -11.70 -11.67 -13.60
CA ALA A 355 -11.09 -12.31 -14.76
C ALA A 355 -10.56 -13.73 -14.45
N LEU A 356 -9.96 -13.90 -13.26
CA LEU A 356 -9.50 -15.21 -12.78
C LEU A 356 -10.65 -16.16 -12.48
N ALA A 357 -11.73 -15.65 -11.88
CA ALA A 357 -12.89 -16.44 -11.48
C ALA A 357 -13.69 -16.96 -12.69
N VAL A 358 -13.82 -16.14 -13.74
CA VAL A 358 -14.46 -16.57 -15.00
C VAL A 358 -13.56 -17.49 -15.85
N GLY A 359 -12.31 -17.69 -15.44
CA GLY A 359 -11.36 -18.59 -16.11
C GLY A 359 -10.74 -18.03 -17.39
N ALA A 360 -10.68 -16.71 -17.53
CA ALA A 360 -10.08 -16.06 -18.70
C ALA A 360 -8.58 -16.40 -18.85
N ASP A 361 -8.16 -16.62 -20.10
CA ASP A 361 -6.77 -16.88 -20.46
C ASP A 361 -6.54 -16.48 -21.94
N PRO A 362 -5.71 -15.44 -22.23
CA PRO A 362 -4.90 -14.66 -21.30
C PRO A 362 -5.68 -13.56 -20.55
N ILE A 363 -5.12 -13.09 -19.43
CA ILE A 363 -5.58 -11.89 -18.73
C ILE A 363 -4.65 -10.72 -19.08
N VAL A 364 -5.21 -9.63 -19.58
CA VAL A 364 -4.48 -8.49 -20.15
C VAL A 364 -4.73 -7.24 -19.31
N PHE A 365 -3.66 -6.56 -18.88
CA PHE A 365 -3.74 -5.28 -18.19
C PHE A 365 -3.49 -4.11 -19.14
N THR A 366 -4.35 -3.11 -19.13
CA THR A 366 -4.11 -1.82 -19.82
C THR A 366 -4.53 -0.65 -18.93
N GLY A 367 -3.73 0.43 -18.95
CA GLY A 367 -3.92 1.56 -18.02
C GLY A 367 -3.63 1.21 -16.56
N GLN A 368 -2.98 0.09 -16.27
CA GLN A 368 -2.63 -0.34 -14.91
C GLN A 368 -1.24 0.20 -14.53
N ASP A 369 -1.08 1.52 -14.51
CA ASP A 369 0.24 2.16 -14.49
C ASP A 369 1.06 1.84 -13.23
N LEU A 370 0.45 1.83 -12.04
CA LEU A 370 1.13 1.55 -10.74
C LEU A 370 2.39 2.39 -10.48
N ALA A 371 2.53 3.49 -11.21
CA ALA A 371 3.62 4.43 -11.20
C ALA A 371 3.10 5.80 -11.67
N TYR A 372 3.88 6.85 -11.43
CA TYR A 372 3.54 8.20 -11.82
C TYR A 372 4.26 8.61 -13.11
N GLY A 373 3.48 9.16 -14.04
CA GLY A 373 3.98 9.98 -15.16
C GLY A 373 3.91 11.47 -14.81
N GLU A 374 3.66 12.32 -15.82
CA GLU A 374 3.36 13.76 -15.61
C GLU A 374 1.97 13.98 -14.99
N SER A 375 1.11 12.96 -15.04
CA SER A 375 -0.21 12.92 -14.42
C SER A 375 -0.38 11.64 -13.61
N SER A 376 -1.37 11.65 -12.72
CA SER A 376 -1.80 10.47 -11.94
C SER A 376 -2.90 9.64 -12.62
N HIS A 377 -3.67 10.25 -13.53
CA HIS A 377 -4.77 9.58 -14.25
C HIS A 377 -4.77 10.03 -15.72
N ILE A 378 -5.47 9.28 -16.58
CA ILE A 378 -5.74 9.66 -17.98
C ILE A 378 -6.40 11.04 -18.08
N GLU A 379 -6.04 11.82 -19.10
CA GLU A 379 -6.65 13.11 -19.39
C GLU A 379 -8.16 12.96 -19.62
N GLY A 380 -8.94 13.85 -19.03
CA GLY A 380 -10.39 13.75 -19.02
C GLY A 380 -10.94 12.82 -17.93
N ALA A 381 -10.13 12.25 -17.03
CA ALA A 381 -10.61 11.72 -15.76
C ALA A 381 -10.89 12.85 -14.74
N THR A 382 -11.98 12.75 -13.97
CA THR A 382 -12.44 13.82 -13.05
C THR A 382 -11.42 14.22 -11.97
N TYR A 383 -10.50 13.33 -11.59
CA TYR A 383 -9.54 13.53 -10.49
C TYR A 383 -8.07 13.47 -10.93
N GLY A 384 -7.77 13.72 -12.21
CA GLY A 384 -6.41 13.84 -12.69
C GLY A 384 -5.63 14.90 -11.91
N LYS A 385 -4.49 14.52 -11.35
CA LYS A 385 -3.54 15.42 -10.67
C LYS A 385 -2.27 15.54 -11.47
N GLN A 386 -1.75 16.75 -11.62
CA GLN A 386 -0.39 16.95 -12.12
C GLN A 386 0.63 16.46 -11.09
N VAL A 387 1.60 15.70 -11.57
CA VAL A 387 2.63 15.09 -10.74
C VAL A 387 3.99 15.66 -11.13
N THR A 388 4.72 16.15 -10.13
CA THR A 388 6.11 16.55 -10.29
C THR A 388 6.97 15.76 -9.33
N VAL A 389 8.03 15.15 -9.83
CA VAL A 389 9.02 14.43 -9.01
C VAL A 389 10.24 15.33 -8.82
N GLN A 390 10.58 15.64 -7.57
CA GLN A 390 11.74 16.45 -7.21
C GLN A 390 12.61 15.68 -6.21
N GLY A 391 13.74 15.15 -6.67
CA GLY A 391 14.63 14.34 -5.84
C GLY A 391 13.91 13.09 -5.28
N SER A 392 13.86 12.97 -3.95
CA SER A 392 13.19 11.87 -3.22
C SER A 392 11.73 12.17 -2.85
N ARG A 393 11.08 13.17 -3.49
CA ARG A 393 9.69 13.57 -3.20
C ARG A 393 8.79 13.59 -4.44
N ILE A 394 7.61 12.99 -4.32
CA ILE A 394 6.48 13.19 -5.24
C ILE A 394 5.65 14.37 -4.71
N ILE A 395 5.45 15.36 -5.57
CA ILE A 395 4.58 16.51 -5.33
C ILE A 395 3.36 16.37 -6.24
N MET A 396 2.21 16.14 -5.62
CA MET A 396 0.92 16.22 -6.32
C MET A 396 0.30 17.58 -6.07
N LYS A 397 0.02 18.33 -7.14
CA LYS A 397 -0.70 19.59 -7.07
C LYS A 397 -2.15 19.39 -7.52
N ASN A 398 -3.07 19.71 -6.61
CA ASN A 398 -4.44 20.10 -6.96
C ASN A 398 -4.62 21.57 -6.60
N GLU A 399 -5.69 22.21 -7.07
CA GLU A 399 -6.02 23.63 -6.82
C GLU A 399 -6.05 24.02 -5.32
N GLN A 400 -6.01 23.07 -4.36
CA GLN A 400 -6.12 23.35 -2.92
C GLN A 400 -5.17 22.57 -1.98
N VAL A 401 -4.39 21.56 -2.42
CA VAL A 401 -3.55 20.74 -1.50
C VAL A 401 -2.25 20.28 -2.15
N THR A 402 -1.12 20.46 -1.44
CA THR A 402 0.19 19.85 -1.76
C THR A 402 0.44 18.68 -0.82
N LYS A 403 0.61 17.45 -1.35
CA LYS A 403 0.94 16.27 -0.55
C LYS A 403 2.36 15.81 -0.88
N ASN A 404 3.24 15.81 0.11
CA ASN A 404 4.60 15.29 -0.01
C ASN A 404 4.60 13.80 0.32
N GLN A 405 5.08 12.97 -0.60
CA GLN A 405 5.25 11.54 -0.39
C GLN A 405 6.66 11.10 -0.77
N GLU A 406 7.17 10.09 -0.06
CA GLU A 406 8.41 9.41 -0.43
C GLU A 406 8.28 8.74 -1.81
N VAL A 407 9.37 8.77 -2.56
CA VAL A 407 9.46 8.18 -3.90
C VAL A 407 10.16 6.84 -3.83
N TYR A 408 9.46 5.83 -4.31
CA TYR A 408 10.00 4.51 -4.58
C TYR A 408 10.23 4.38 -6.09
N TRP A 409 11.27 3.68 -6.51
CA TRP A 409 11.60 3.52 -7.93
C TRP A 409 11.49 2.05 -8.32
N VAL A 410 10.57 1.74 -9.21
CA VAL A 410 10.31 0.38 -9.69
C VAL A 410 10.67 0.23 -11.17
N PRO A 411 10.96 -0.98 -11.66
CA PRO A 411 11.22 -1.19 -13.08
C PRO A 411 10.04 -0.72 -13.95
N GLY A 412 10.32 -0.05 -15.06
CA GLY A 412 9.29 0.49 -15.98
C GLY A 412 8.91 -0.48 -17.11
N TYR A 413 7.76 -0.24 -17.74
CA TYR A 413 7.25 -1.01 -18.88
C TYR A 413 8.21 -1.00 -20.07
N PHE A 414 8.81 0.15 -20.40
CA PHE A 414 9.81 0.25 -21.48
C PHE A 414 11.25 0.07 -20.98
N GLY A 415 11.45 -0.58 -19.81
CA GLY A 415 12.76 -0.66 -19.17
C GLY A 415 13.18 0.63 -18.45
N GLY A 416 14.28 0.56 -17.70
CA GLY A 416 14.65 1.60 -16.73
C GLY A 416 13.75 1.63 -15.50
N ARG A 417 13.70 2.76 -14.78
CA ARG A 417 12.90 2.93 -13.55
C ARG A 417 11.85 4.02 -13.68
N VAL A 418 10.68 3.79 -13.08
CA VAL A 418 9.56 4.73 -12.97
C VAL A 418 9.27 5.03 -11.50
N PRO A 419 8.88 6.27 -11.16
CA PRO A 419 8.61 6.67 -9.79
C PRO A 419 7.24 6.17 -9.33
N THR A 420 7.14 5.72 -8.09
CA THR A 420 5.90 5.27 -7.44
C THR A 420 5.91 5.69 -5.97
N ASN A 421 4.80 5.49 -5.25
CA ASN A 421 4.72 5.71 -3.81
C ASN A 421 4.45 4.38 -3.08
N SER A 422 4.46 4.41 -1.75
CA SER A 422 4.22 3.20 -0.94
C SER A 422 2.86 2.54 -1.19
N GLY A 423 1.81 3.31 -1.51
CA GLY A 423 0.47 2.76 -1.79
C GLY A 423 0.40 2.02 -3.12
N LEU A 424 0.89 2.63 -4.20
CA LEU A 424 0.94 2.01 -5.52
C LEU A 424 1.93 0.84 -5.56
N LEU A 425 3.02 0.92 -4.79
CA LEU A 425 3.96 -0.21 -4.61
C LEU A 425 3.26 -1.40 -3.95
N ALA A 426 2.48 -1.18 -2.87
CA ALA A 426 1.71 -2.24 -2.24
C ALA A 426 0.70 -2.87 -3.23
N PHE A 427 0.07 -2.08 -4.09
CA PHE A 427 -0.84 -2.60 -5.12
C PHE A 427 -0.09 -3.41 -6.20
N LEU A 428 1.11 -2.99 -6.58
CA LEU A 428 1.97 -3.75 -7.50
C LEU A 428 2.34 -5.11 -6.90
N GLU A 429 2.80 -5.13 -5.65
CA GLU A 429 3.16 -6.36 -4.95
C GLU A 429 1.97 -7.33 -4.80
N ASP A 430 0.76 -6.81 -4.53
CA ASP A 430 -0.47 -7.62 -4.42
C ASP A 430 -0.88 -8.25 -5.76
N ILE A 431 -0.77 -7.50 -6.87
CA ILE A 431 -1.01 -8.03 -8.22
C ILE A 431 0.01 -9.10 -8.58
N GLU A 432 1.30 -8.87 -8.30
CA GLU A 432 2.37 -9.83 -8.57
C GLU A 432 2.24 -11.11 -7.73
N GLU A 433 1.84 -10.99 -6.47
CA GLU A 433 1.48 -12.12 -5.61
C GLU A 433 0.31 -12.92 -6.18
N THR A 434 -0.74 -12.24 -6.63
CA THR A 434 -1.90 -12.86 -7.26
C THR A 434 -1.51 -13.63 -8.52
N ILE A 435 -0.67 -13.03 -9.38
CA ILE A 435 -0.14 -13.68 -10.59
C ILE A 435 0.67 -14.92 -10.22
N ARG A 436 1.54 -14.84 -9.21
CA ARG A 436 2.39 -15.95 -8.78
C ARG A 436 1.59 -17.15 -8.28
N ARG A 437 0.49 -16.91 -7.57
CA ARG A 437 -0.46 -17.96 -7.12
C ARG A 437 -1.24 -18.60 -8.28
N ASN A 438 -1.26 -17.96 -9.44
CA ASN A 438 -1.99 -18.38 -10.63
C ASN A 438 -1.04 -18.68 -11.81
N SER A 439 0.15 -19.21 -11.54
CA SER A 439 1.22 -19.45 -12.54
C SER A 439 0.84 -20.36 -13.73
N GLY A 440 -0.29 -21.06 -13.65
CA GLY A 440 -0.86 -21.84 -14.77
C GLY A 440 -1.62 -21.03 -15.82
N ARG A 441 -1.74 -19.71 -15.67
CA ARG A 441 -2.43 -18.80 -16.60
C ARG A 441 -1.47 -17.81 -17.24
N ARG A 442 -1.81 -17.30 -18.43
CA ARG A 442 -1.03 -16.25 -19.09
C ARG A 442 -1.52 -14.88 -18.66
N PHE A 443 -0.59 -14.05 -18.18
CA PHE A 443 -0.83 -12.65 -17.89
C PHE A 443 -0.03 -11.78 -18.84
N ILE A 444 -0.67 -10.76 -19.41
CA ILE A 444 -0.06 -9.85 -20.35
C ILE A 444 -0.16 -8.44 -19.80
N ASN A 445 0.98 -7.76 -19.69
CA ASN A 445 1.01 -6.33 -19.42
C ASN A 445 1.04 -5.59 -20.76
N ALA A 446 -0.05 -4.86 -21.04
CA ALA A 446 -0.21 -3.96 -22.18
C ALA A 446 -0.31 -2.48 -21.75
N THR A 447 0.18 -2.17 -20.55
CA THR A 447 0.23 -0.82 -19.96
C THR A 447 1.49 -0.10 -20.43
N GLU A 448 1.45 0.45 -21.66
CA GLU A 448 2.58 1.07 -22.37
C GLU A 448 3.08 2.39 -21.72
N GLY A 449 3.64 2.34 -20.51
CA GLY A 449 4.19 3.51 -19.81
C GLY A 449 4.24 3.40 -18.29
N GLY A 450 3.60 2.38 -17.71
CA GLY A 450 3.57 2.13 -16.28
C GLY A 450 4.78 1.37 -15.73
N ALA A 451 4.61 0.80 -14.54
CA ALA A 451 5.52 -0.17 -13.96
C ALA A 451 5.52 -1.49 -14.75
N HIS A 452 6.66 -2.16 -14.74
CA HIS A 452 6.72 -3.58 -15.04
C HIS A 452 6.02 -4.35 -13.92
N ILE A 453 5.21 -5.34 -14.30
CA ILE A 453 4.49 -6.21 -13.37
C ILE A 453 5.12 -7.60 -13.51
N ALA A 454 5.80 -8.07 -12.47
CA ALA A 454 6.48 -9.36 -12.49
C ALA A 454 5.49 -10.51 -12.75
N GLY A 455 5.91 -11.49 -13.56
CA GLY A 455 5.07 -12.61 -13.97
C GLY A 455 4.16 -12.34 -15.17
N THR A 456 4.26 -11.15 -15.80
CA THR A 456 3.54 -10.82 -17.03
C THR A 456 4.42 -10.88 -18.28
N GLU A 457 3.84 -11.25 -19.41
CA GLU A 457 4.41 -11.04 -20.74
C GLU A 457 4.25 -9.56 -21.13
N ARG A 458 5.33 -8.91 -21.57
CA ARG A 458 5.28 -7.53 -22.07
C ARG A 458 4.84 -7.56 -23.54
N MET A 459 3.62 -7.11 -23.82
CA MET A 459 3.08 -7.05 -25.19
C MET A 459 2.27 -5.77 -25.40
N ALA A 460 2.43 -5.10 -26.54
CA ALA A 460 1.63 -3.91 -26.85
C ALA A 460 0.17 -4.31 -27.09
N LEU A 461 -0.80 -3.45 -26.73
CA LEU A 461 -2.22 -3.83 -26.84
C LEU A 461 -2.60 -4.19 -28.28
N ARG A 462 -2.05 -3.47 -29.26
CA ARG A 462 -2.26 -3.78 -30.69
C ARG A 462 -1.83 -5.20 -31.06
N ASP A 463 -0.74 -5.69 -30.47
CA ASP A 463 -0.22 -7.03 -30.75
C ASP A 463 -1.05 -8.09 -30.01
N VAL A 464 -1.57 -7.78 -28.82
CA VAL A 464 -2.55 -8.61 -28.11
C VAL A 464 -3.81 -8.80 -28.96
N LEU A 465 -4.36 -7.72 -29.51
CA LEU A 465 -5.57 -7.80 -30.34
C LEU A 465 -5.38 -8.71 -31.55
N LYS A 466 -4.21 -8.64 -32.19
CA LYS A 466 -3.87 -9.48 -33.35
C LYS A 466 -3.67 -10.95 -33.00
N THR A 467 -3.14 -11.24 -31.82
CA THR A 467 -2.68 -12.60 -31.45
C THR A 467 -3.66 -13.36 -30.57
N HIS A 468 -4.51 -12.64 -29.84
CA HIS A 468 -5.40 -13.22 -28.81
C HIS A 468 -6.87 -12.85 -28.99
N CYS A 469 -7.21 -11.84 -29.79
CA CYS A 469 -8.59 -11.39 -30.02
C CYS A 469 -9.02 -11.66 -31.48
N ASP A 470 -8.85 -12.89 -31.96
CA ASP A 470 -9.15 -13.32 -33.33
C ASP A 470 -10.55 -13.95 -33.48
N GLN A 471 -11.17 -14.38 -32.38
CA GLN A 471 -12.48 -15.03 -32.37
C GLN A 471 -13.55 -14.15 -31.71
N GLU A 472 -14.71 -14.04 -32.35
CA GLU A 472 -15.89 -13.42 -31.74
C GLU A 472 -16.57 -14.39 -30.77
N PHE A 473 -17.09 -13.86 -29.67
CA PHE A 473 -17.93 -14.60 -28.75
C PHE A 473 -18.99 -13.70 -28.10
N PRO A 474 -20.20 -14.23 -27.84
CA PRO A 474 -21.32 -13.42 -27.37
C PRO A 474 -21.24 -13.16 -25.86
N VAL A 475 -20.40 -12.20 -25.45
CA VAL A 475 -20.24 -11.81 -24.03
C VAL A 475 -21.59 -11.45 -23.40
N ALA A 476 -22.44 -10.71 -24.12
CA ALA A 476 -23.73 -10.26 -23.61
C ALA A 476 -24.67 -11.42 -23.24
N ASP A 477 -24.76 -12.46 -24.08
CA ASP A 477 -25.59 -13.64 -23.83
C ASP A 477 -25.09 -14.40 -22.60
N TYR A 478 -23.76 -14.47 -22.45
CA TYR A 478 -23.13 -15.05 -21.29
C TYR A 478 -23.52 -14.32 -20.00
N LEU A 479 -23.40 -12.99 -19.97
CA LEU A 479 -23.74 -12.18 -18.80
C LEU A 479 -25.24 -12.29 -18.45
N ALA A 480 -26.10 -12.37 -19.45
CA ALA A 480 -27.53 -12.60 -19.24
C ALA A 480 -27.81 -13.98 -18.62
N ALA A 481 -27.11 -15.03 -19.08
CA ALA A 481 -27.23 -16.39 -18.53
C ALA A 481 -26.63 -16.54 -17.12
N ALA A 482 -25.68 -15.67 -16.77
CA ALA A 482 -25.00 -15.64 -15.47
C ALA A 482 -25.88 -15.08 -14.32
N ARG A 483 -27.11 -14.61 -14.58
CA ARG A 483 -27.98 -14.05 -13.54
C ARG A 483 -28.43 -15.11 -12.54
N ARG A 484 -27.82 -15.08 -11.35
CA ARG A 484 -28.20 -15.89 -10.18
C ARG A 484 -28.60 -14.95 -9.04
N PRO A 485 -29.81 -15.02 -8.49
CA PRO A 485 -30.18 -14.17 -7.35
C PRO A 485 -29.21 -14.39 -6.18
N LEU A 486 -28.90 -13.34 -5.41
CA LEU A 486 -28.03 -13.44 -4.23
C LEU A 486 -28.54 -14.40 -3.15
N GLY A 487 -29.86 -14.65 -3.10
CA GLY A 487 -30.46 -15.58 -2.15
C GLY A 487 -30.62 -15.03 -0.72
N THR A 488 -30.47 -13.72 -0.50
CA THR A 488 -30.63 -13.10 0.81
C THR A 488 -32.11 -12.97 1.22
N ASP A 489 -32.46 -13.36 2.46
CA ASP A 489 -33.82 -13.22 3.00
C ASP A 489 -34.12 -11.76 3.44
N PRO A 490 -35.08 -11.08 2.78
CA PRO A 490 -35.46 -9.71 3.14
C PRO A 490 -35.96 -9.60 4.58
N ARG A 491 -36.71 -10.60 5.09
CA ARG A 491 -37.28 -10.55 6.45
C ARG A 491 -36.21 -10.63 7.52
N ARG A 492 -35.14 -11.37 7.27
CA ARG A 492 -33.97 -11.41 8.15
C ARG A 492 -33.31 -10.04 8.24
N LEU A 493 -33.10 -9.37 7.10
CA LEU A 493 -32.50 -8.04 7.08
C LEU A 493 -33.35 -7.03 7.86
N CYS A 494 -34.68 -7.05 7.69
CA CYS A 494 -35.59 -6.22 8.50
C CYS A 494 -35.39 -6.46 10.00
N ARG A 495 -35.39 -7.73 10.45
CA ARG A 495 -35.17 -8.06 11.87
C ARG A 495 -33.81 -7.56 12.38
N MET A 496 -32.75 -7.72 11.59
CA MET A 496 -31.41 -7.24 11.95
C MET A 496 -31.39 -5.71 12.12
N LEU A 497 -31.94 -4.98 11.14
CA LEU A 497 -32.02 -3.51 11.20
C LEU A 497 -32.86 -3.03 12.40
N GLU A 498 -33.97 -3.70 12.70
CA GLU A 498 -34.81 -3.41 13.87
C GLU A 498 -34.07 -3.64 15.19
N THR A 499 -33.30 -4.73 15.30
CA THR A 499 -32.45 -5.01 16.47
C THR A 499 -31.39 -3.94 16.65
N SER A 500 -30.68 -3.58 15.58
CA SER A 500 -29.65 -2.55 15.61
C SER A 500 -30.23 -1.17 15.94
N ARG A 501 -31.39 -0.80 15.39
CA ARG A 501 -32.08 0.45 15.74
C ARG A 501 -32.31 0.56 17.25
N LYS A 502 -32.95 -0.46 17.84
CA LYS A 502 -33.21 -0.52 19.30
C LYS A 502 -31.93 -0.47 20.12
N HIS A 503 -30.85 -1.09 19.65
CA HIS A 503 -29.57 -1.04 20.33
C HIS A 503 -28.96 0.37 20.29
N VAL A 504 -28.93 1.02 19.12
CA VAL A 504 -28.41 2.39 18.96
C VAL A 504 -29.23 3.41 19.77
N ASP A 505 -30.56 3.27 19.81
CA ASP A 505 -31.43 4.09 20.67
C ASP A 505 -31.04 3.98 22.16
N ARG A 506 -30.79 2.75 22.63
CA ARG A 506 -30.33 2.52 24.02
C ARG A 506 -28.94 3.10 24.28
N LEU A 507 -28.03 3.05 23.31
CA LEU A 507 -26.72 3.71 23.43
C LEU A 507 -26.88 5.22 23.63
N LEU A 508 -27.72 5.88 22.82
CA LEU A 508 -27.98 7.32 22.93
C LEU A 508 -28.61 7.71 24.27
N GLN A 509 -29.58 6.92 24.77
CA GLN A 509 -30.16 7.15 26.11
C GLN A 509 -29.10 7.08 27.23
N ARG A 510 -28.13 6.17 27.09
CA ARG A 510 -27.04 6.02 28.06
C ARG A 510 -26.01 7.14 27.95
N VAL A 511 -25.76 7.65 26.76
CA VAL A 511 -24.93 8.84 26.51
C VAL A 511 -25.52 10.05 27.25
N GLU A 512 -26.82 10.31 27.11
CA GLU A 512 -27.47 11.42 27.84
C GLU A 512 -27.32 11.30 29.36
N LYS A 513 -27.43 10.08 29.90
CA LYS A 513 -27.24 9.82 31.33
C LYS A 513 -25.81 10.12 31.76
N LEU A 514 -24.81 9.72 30.97
CA LEU A 514 -23.40 9.95 31.25
C LEU A 514 -23.07 11.46 31.23
N GLU A 515 -23.58 12.20 30.25
CA GLU A 515 -23.39 13.66 30.17
C GLU A 515 -24.00 14.41 31.36
N ARG A 516 -25.16 13.97 31.85
CA ARG A 516 -25.73 14.55 33.09
C ARG A 516 -24.82 14.31 34.29
N THR A 517 -24.16 13.16 34.36
CA THR A 517 -23.19 12.85 35.43
C THR A 517 -21.92 13.68 35.29
N THR A 518 -21.32 13.76 34.10
CA THR A 518 -20.11 14.56 33.87
C THR A 518 -20.36 16.05 34.03
N GLY A 519 -21.53 16.57 33.62
CA GLY A 519 -21.93 17.95 33.86
C GLY A 519 -22.02 18.30 35.34
N LYS A 520 -22.54 17.38 36.18
CA LYS A 520 -22.51 17.54 37.64
C LYS A 520 -21.08 17.53 38.18
N MET A 521 -20.22 16.64 37.68
CA MET A 521 -18.81 16.60 38.09
C MET A 521 -18.09 17.92 37.75
N LYS A 522 -18.31 18.47 36.54
CA LYS A 522 -17.77 19.78 36.12
C LYS A 522 -18.20 20.90 37.06
N SER A 523 -19.48 20.93 37.44
CA SER A 523 -19.99 21.95 38.38
C SER A 523 -19.41 21.86 39.80
N LEU A 524 -18.74 20.76 40.14
CA LEU A 524 -18.10 20.53 41.44
C LEU A 524 -16.58 20.70 41.40
N LEU A 525 -15.99 20.89 40.21
CA LEU A 525 -14.57 21.22 40.09
C LEU A 525 -14.33 22.68 40.52
N PRO A 526 -13.21 22.95 41.20
CA PRO A 526 -12.87 24.30 41.64
C PRO A 526 -12.39 25.16 40.45
N GLU A 527 -12.48 26.48 40.57
CA GLU A 527 -11.85 27.40 39.61
C GLU A 527 -10.32 27.40 39.79
N ASP A 528 -9.58 27.78 38.74
CA ASP A 528 -8.11 27.68 38.68
C ASP A 528 -7.43 28.26 39.94
N GLY A 529 -6.81 27.39 40.75
CA GLY A 529 -6.05 27.75 41.95
C GLY A 529 -6.74 27.47 43.31
N GLU A 530 -8.02 27.05 43.32
CA GLU A 530 -8.73 26.69 44.56
C GLU A 530 -8.70 25.17 44.87
N LYS A 531 -8.62 24.80 46.16
CA LYS A 531 -8.66 23.39 46.60
C LYS A 531 -10.09 22.96 46.91
N CYS A 532 -10.53 21.81 46.37
CA CYS A 532 -11.84 21.22 46.71
C CYS A 532 -12.03 21.09 48.24
N SER A 533 -13.20 21.52 48.73
CA SER A 533 -13.65 21.24 50.10
C SER A 533 -13.83 19.73 50.34
N PRO A 534 -13.80 19.25 51.60
CA PRO A 534 -14.00 17.83 51.91
C PRO A 534 -15.32 17.25 51.40
N GLN A 535 -16.41 18.04 51.44
CA GLN A 535 -17.72 17.64 50.90
C GLN A 535 -17.69 17.51 49.38
N GLN A 536 -17.07 18.48 48.68
CA GLN A 536 -16.88 18.43 47.22
C GLN A 536 -16.03 17.21 46.83
N ARG A 537 -14.94 16.90 47.54
CA ARG A 537 -14.11 15.71 47.25
C ARG A 537 -14.88 14.40 47.37
N HIS A 538 -15.70 14.25 48.42
CA HIS A 538 -16.51 13.05 48.60
C HIS A 538 -17.56 12.90 47.49
N GLN A 539 -18.26 13.98 47.15
CA GLN A 539 -19.27 13.98 46.09
C GLN A 539 -18.65 13.74 44.71
N LEU A 540 -17.51 14.38 44.42
CA LEU A 540 -16.75 14.22 43.18
C LEU A 540 -16.22 12.79 43.05
N GLY A 541 -15.69 12.19 44.13
CA GLY A 541 -15.25 10.79 44.13
C GLY A 541 -16.38 9.79 43.84
N SER A 542 -17.58 10.01 44.41
CA SER A 542 -18.77 9.18 44.14
C SER A 542 -19.22 9.28 42.68
N LEU A 543 -19.35 10.51 42.16
CA LEU A 543 -19.75 10.75 40.77
C LEU A 543 -18.70 10.23 39.78
N ASN A 544 -17.42 10.38 40.09
CA ASN A 544 -16.31 9.85 39.30
C ASN A 544 -16.39 8.32 39.17
N GLY A 545 -16.64 7.60 40.28
CA GLY A 545 -16.86 6.15 40.25
C GLY A 545 -18.11 5.75 39.45
N GLN A 546 -19.19 6.53 39.52
CA GLN A 546 -20.40 6.31 38.73
C GLN A 546 -20.15 6.53 37.23
N ALA A 547 -19.41 7.58 36.87
CA ALA A 547 -19.04 7.90 35.50
C ALA A 547 -18.16 6.80 34.90
N LEU A 548 -17.12 6.35 35.60
CA LEU A 548 -16.25 5.25 35.16
C LEU A 548 -17.02 3.95 34.91
N LYS A 549 -17.91 3.55 35.83
CA LYS A 549 -18.78 2.38 35.62
C LYS A 549 -19.67 2.53 34.39
N SER A 550 -20.25 3.71 34.20
CA SER A 550 -21.13 4.00 33.06
C SER A 550 -20.37 4.02 31.74
N PHE A 551 -19.15 4.55 31.75
CA PHE A 551 -18.21 4.58 30.63
C PHE A 551 -17.78 3.17 30.22
N SER A 552 -17.30 2.33 31.15
CA SER A 552 -16.92 0.94 30.87
C SER A 552 -18.09 0.15 30.30
N SER A 553 -19.27 0.26 30.90
CA SER A 553 -20.45 -0.44 30.42
C SER A 553 -20.93 0.10 29.06
N LEU A 554 -20.68 1.37 28.73
CA LEU A 554 -20.97 1.90 27.39
C LEU A 554 -20.01 1.30 26.35
N LEU A 555 -18.70 1.24 26.67
CA LEU A 555 -17.69 0.61 25.82
C LEU A 555 -18.00 -0.85 25.53
N GLU A 556 -18.42 -1.61 26.54
CA GLU A 556 -18.88 -3.00 26.40
C GLU A 556 -20.09 -3.10 25.46
N SER A 557 -21.08 -2.23 25.62
CA SER A 557 -22.27 -2.27 24.76
C SER A 557 -21.98 -1.97 23.30
N LEU A 558 -20.92 -1.23 22.98
CA LEU A 558 -20.49 -1.03 21.60
C LEU A 558 -20.05 -2.34 20.90
N GLU A 559 -19.84 -3.45 21.63
CA GLU A 559 -19.53 -4.78 21.06
C GLU A 559 -20.78 -5.68 20.89
N GLU A 560 -21.93 -5.31 21.45
CA GLU A 560 -23.12 -6.18 21.49
C GLU A 560 -23.76 -6.40 20.11
N ASP A 561 -23.68 -5.41 19.22
CA ASP A 561 -24.23 -5.48 17.86
C ASP A 561 -23.20 -5.11 16.80
N ARG A 562 -23.25 -5.85 15.67
CA ARG A 562 -22.26 -5.77 14.59
C ARG A 562 -22.25 -4.39 13.93
N LEU A 563 -23.42 -3.79 13.71
CA LEU A 563 -23.54 -2.48 13.06
C LEU A 563 -22.95 -1.37 13.94
N SER A 564 -23.33 -1.36 15.22
CA SER A 564 -22.82 -0.39 16.19
C SER A 564 -21.32 -0.52 16.41
N ARG A 565 -20.79 -1.75 16.49
CA ARG A 565 -19.35 -1.99 16.63
C ARG A 565 -18.53 -1.37 15.50
N LEU A 566 -18.95 -1.62 14.26
CA LEU A 566 -18.21 -1.16 13.08
C LEU A 566 -18.35 0.36 12.89
N ALA A 567 -19.54 0.90 13.15
CA ALA A 567 -19.76 2.34 13.09
C ALA A 567 -18.93 3.11 14.14
N THR A 568 -18.69 2.50 15.31
CA THR A 568 -18.03 3.17 16.45
C THR A 568 -16.56 2.79 16.66
N VAL A 569 -15.97 2.01 15.75
CA VAL A 569 -14.57 1.55 15.87
C VAL A 569 -13.58 2.72 16.01
N ARG A 570 -13.83 3.84 15.31
CA ARG A 570 -12.99 5.04 15.40
C ARG A 570 -12.91 5.58 16.83
N ILE A 571 -14.05 5.59 17.50
CA ILE A 571 -14.20 6.12 18.86
C ILE A 571 -13.42 5.24 19.82
N LYS A 572 -13.59 3.91 19.74
CA LYS A 572 -12.82 2.95 20.55
C LYS A 572 -11.33 3.11 20.36
N HIS A 573 -10.87 3.18 19.11
CA HIS A 573 -9.46 3.33 18.81
C HIS A 573 -8.89 4.66 19.32
N PHE A 574 -9.64 5.76 19.22
CA PHE A 574 -9.24 7.03 19.82
C PHE A 574 -9.10 6.93 21.35
N LEU A 575 -10.08 6.30 22.02
CA LEU A 575 -10.06 6.11 23.47
C LEU A 575 -8.92 5.21 23.95
N ILE A 576 -8.51 4.20 23.17
CA ILE A 576 -7.32 3.37 23.45
C ILE A 576 -6.00 4.18 23.38
N ARG A 577 -5.97 5.24 22.57
CA ARG A 577 -4.79 6.10 22.40
C ARG A 577 -4.68 7.20 23.44
N MET A 578 -5.77 7.56 24.09
CA MET A 578 -5.72 8.41 25.27
C MET A 578 -5.04 7.60 26.39
N GLU A 579 -3.91 8.10 26.91
CA GLU A 579 -3.00 7.36 27.81
C GLU A 579 -3.68 6.75 29.05
N GLU A 580 -3.34 5.49 29.38
CA GLU A 580 -3.49 5.00 30.75
C GLU A 580 -2.44 5.66 31.66
N PRO A 581 -2.80 6.11 32.86
CA PRO A 581 -1.91 6.90 33.70
C PRO A 581 -0.73 6.08 34.24
N SER A 582 0.45 6.70 34.24
CA SER A 582 1.44 6.50 35.30
C SER A 582 0.76 6.74 36.65
N SER A 583 0.89 5.80 37.58
CA SER A 583 0.20 5.72 38.86
C SER A 583 0.55 6.82 39.90
N GLU A 584 1.02 7.99 39.46
CA GLU A 584 1.59 9.02 40.32
C GLU A 584 0.92 10.40 40.10
N SER A 585 -0.34 10.55 40.55
CA SER A 585 -0.83 11.84 41.08
C SER A 585 -2.10 11.62 41.91
N GLY A 586 -1.95 11.70 43.23
CA GLY A 586 -2.98 11.42 44.24
C GLY A 586 -4.06 12.50 44.42
N GLU A 587 -4.39 13.28 43.39
CA GLU A 587 -5.43 14.32 43.48
C GLU A 587 -6.76 13.87 42.83
N ILE A 588 -7.83 13.82 43.64
CA ILE A 588 -9.19 13.43 43.21
C ILE A 588 -9.71 14.34 42.08
N SER A 589 -9.35 15.62 42.08
CA SER A 589 -9.73 16.58 41.03
C SER A 589 -9.10 16.21 39.68
N ALA A 590 -7.80 15.93 39.64
CA ALA A 590 -7.11 15.48 38.43
C ALA A 590 -7.65 14.14 37.91
N SER A 591 -8.06 13.22 38.80
CA SER A 591 -8.78 12.01 38.39
C SER A 591 -10.14 12.32 37.77
N ALA A 592 -10.92 13.24 38.33
CA ALA A 592 -12.25 13.57 37.85
C ALA A 592 -12.22 14.34 36.51
N GLU A 593 -11.31 15.30 36.35
CA GLU A 593 -11.07 16.02 35.09
C GLU A 593 -10.74 15.05 33.95
N ARG A 594 -9.88 14.06 34.22
CA ARG A 594 -9.58 12.99 33.26
C ARG A 594 -10.83 12.20 32.89
N THR A 595 -11.57 11.68 33.86
CA THR A 595 -12.81 10.92 33.59
C THR A 595 -13.82 11.73 32.80
N ILE A 596 -13.99 13.01 33.13
CA ILE A 596 -14.85 13.94 32.38
C ILE A 596 -14.40 13.99 30.91
N ARG A 597 -13.11 14.22 30.66
CA ARG A 597 -12.57 14.27 29.30
C ARG A 597 -12.84 12.97 28.53
N TYR A 598 -12.54 11.80 29.10
CA TYR A 598 -12.81 10.50 28.46
C TYR A 598 -14.30 10.30 28.13
N CYS A 599 -15.17 10.63 29.09
CA CYS A 599 -16.60 10.48 28.92
C CYS A 599 -17.15 11.45 27.87
N GLU A 600 -16.67 12.69 27.83
CA GLU A 600 -17.09 13.69 26.83
C GLU A 600 -16.66 13.32 25.43
N GLU A 601 -15.44 12.80 25.24
CA GLU A 601 -14.97 12.31 23.95
C GLU A 601 -15.79 11.11 23.45
N LEU A 602 -16.09 10.14 24.33
CA LEU A 602 -16.98 9.02 24.01
C LEU A 602 -18.38 9.50 23.63
N CYS A 603 -18.98 10.39 24.44
CA CYS A 603 -20.31 10.93 24.20
C CYS A 603 -20.37 11.72 22.88
N ALA A 604 -19.38 12.59 22.62
CA ALA A 604 -19.29 13.37 21.40
C ALA A 604 -19.16 12.46 20.16
N GLY A 605 -18.27 11.47 20.21
CA GLY A 605 -18.11 10.50 19.12
C GLY A 605 -19.39 9.71 18.83
N LEU A 606 -20.11 9.26 19.87
CA LEU A 606 -21.36 8.52 19.68
C LEU A 606 -22.47 9.42 19.12
N LYS A 607 -22.53 10.69 19.52
CA LYS A 607 -23.48 11.67 18.96
C LYS A 607 -23.16 12.06 17.52
N ASP A 608 -21.91 11.97 17.09
CA ASP A 608 -21.51 12.19 15.70
C ASP A 608 -22.00 11.05 14.79
N VAL A 609 -21.85 9.80 15.25
CA VAL A 609 -22.07 8.62 14.40
C VAL A 609 -23.50 8.05 14.48
N CYS A 610 -24.04 7.87 15.69
CA CYS A 610 -25.27 7.11 15.92
C CYS A 610 -26.51 7.73 15.27
N PRO A 611 -26.75 9.06 15.34
CA PRO A 611 -27.94 9.66 14.72
C PRO A 611 -27.98 9.48 13.20
N SER A 612 -26.83 9.64 12.54
CA SER A 612 -26.75 9.43 11.09
C SER A 612 -27.04 7.96 10.72
N LEU A 613 -26.52 6.99 11.49
CA LEU A 613 -26.84 5.58 11.26
C LEU A 613 -28.34 5.28 11.45
N LEU A 614 -28.96 5.81 12.51
CA LEU A 614 -30.41 5.67 12.75
C LEU A 614 -31.23 6.22 11.59
N GLU A 615 -30.90 7.42 11.09
CA GLU A 615 -31.57 8.01 9.94
C GLU A 615 -31.53 7.10 8.71
N LYS A 616 -30.37 6.46 8.44
CA LYS A 616 -30.24 5.50 7.33
C LYS A 616 -31.13 4.27 7.56
N ILE A 617 -31.15 3.72 8.76
CA ILE A 617 -31.98 2.57 9.12
C ILE A 617 -33.47 2.91 8.97
N ASP A 618 -33.91 4.04 9.49
CA ASP A 618 -35.32 4.46 9.49
C ASP A 618 -35.85 4.73 8.07
N ARG A 619 -34.98 5.13 7.15
CA ARG A 619 -35.34 5.27 5.73
C ARG A 619 -35.40 3.92 5.00
N VAL A 620 -34.51 2.98 5.34
CA VAL A 620 -34.35 1.71 4.60
C VAL A 620 -35.30 0.62 5.11
N HIS A 621 -35.47 0.51 6.43
CA HIS A 621 -36.25 -0.56 7.05
C HIS A 621 -37.69 -0.64 6.50
N PRO A 622 -38.46 0.47 6.38
CA PRO A 622 -39.83 0.40 5.87
C PRO A 622 -39.94 -0.10 4.42
N LEU A 623 -38.94 0.23 3.58
CA LEU A 623 -38.92 -0.22 2.18
C LEU A 623 -38.70 -1.73 2.09
N LEU A 624 -37.75 -2.25 2.89
CA LEU A 624 -37.48 -3.69 2.93
C LEU A 624 -38.67 -4.47 3.51
N ASP A 625 -39.31 -3.93 4.54
CA ASP A 625 -40.48 -4.56 5.18
C ASP A 625 -41.69 -4.59 4.23
N GLU A 626 -41.95 -3.49 3.53
CA GLU A 626 -42.99 -3.44 2.49
C GLU A 626 -42.70 -4.46 1.37
N TYR A 627 -41.47 -4.49 0.86
CA TYR A 627 -41.07 -5.46 -0.17
C TYR A 627 -41.24 -6.90 0.31
N ALA A 628 -40.78 -7.22 1.53
CA ALA A 628 -40.86 -8.55 2.12
C ALA A 628 -42.31 -9.01 2.32
N THR A 629 -43.19 -8.08 2.67
CA THR A 629 -44.62 -8.33 2.87
C THR A 629 -45.31 -8.55 1.52
N VAL A 630 -45.24 -7.58 0.62
CA VAL A 630 -45.91 -7.62 -0.69
C VAL A 630 -45.43 -8.80 -1.55
N SER A 631 -44.13 -9.11 -1.51
CA SER A 631 -43.57 -10.26 -2.24
C SER A 631 -44.07 -11.60 -1.71
N ALA A 632 -44.32 -11.71 -0.39
CA ALA A 632 -44.87 -12.92 0.21
C ALA A 632 -46.37 -13.06 -0.11
N ASP A 633 -47.12 -11.96 -0.04
CA ASP A 633 -48.55 -11.93 -0.37
C ASP A 633 -48.80 -12.23 -1.85
N LEU A 634 -47.96 -11.71 -2.75
CA LEU A 634 -48.08 -12.00 -4.18
C LEU A 634 -47.81 -13.48 -4.48
N LYS A 635 -46.86 -14.12 -3.79
CA LYS A 635 -46.57 -15.56 -3.95
C LYS A 635 -47.70 -16.46 -3.45
N SER A 636 -48.48 -16.01 -2.48
CA SER A 636 -49.61 -16.77 -1.92
C SER A 636 -50.96 -16.48 -2.59
N SER A 637 -51.02 -15.46 -3.46
CA SER A 637 -52.23 -15.05 -4.17
C SER A 637 -52.54 -15.94 -5.39
N PRO A 638 -53.80 -16.35 -5.62
CA PRO A 638 -54.19 -17.10 -6.82
C PRO A 638 -54.14 -16.23 -8.09
N PRO A 639 -53.64 -16.77 -9.23
CA PRO A 639 -53.49 -16.00 -10.47
C PRO A 639 -54.84 -15.58 -11.07
N GLY A 640 -54.93 -14.34 -11.57
CA GLY A 640 -56.03 -13.88 -12.44
C GLY A 640 -57.17 -13.09 -11.78
N ARG A 641 -56.96 -12.45 -10.63
CA ARG A 641 -57.96 -11.56 -9.98
C ARG A 641 -57.45 -10.13 -9.85
N GLY A 642 -58.36 -9.14 -9.78
CA GLY A 642 -58.02 -7.72 -9.55
C GLY A 642 -57.15 -7.47 -8.31
N ALA A 643 -57.20 -8.36 -7.30
CA ALA A 643 -56.33 -8.33 -6.13
C ALA A 643 -54.85 -8.59 -6.45
N GLU A 644 -54.55 -9.46 -7.44
CA GLU A 644 -53.17 -9.68 -7.89
C GLU A 644 -52.62 -8.42 -8.59
N ALA A 645 -53.44 -7.77 -9.41
CA ALA A 645 -53.05 -6.55 -10.12
C ALA A 645 -52.73 -5.40 -9.17
N GLU A 646 -53.48 -5.27 -8.06
CA GLU A 646 -53.20 -4.31 -7.00
C GLU A 646 -51.89 -4.62 -6.24
N LEU A 647 -51.64 -5.90 -5.93
CA LEU A 647 -50.36 -6.33 -5.33
C LEU A 647 -49.17 -6.05 -6.26
N ARG A 648 -49.32 -6.25 -7.57
CA ARG A 648 -48.29 -5.93 -8.57
C ARG A 648 -48.06 -4.43 -8.71
N LEU A 649 -49.12 -3.62 -8.67
CA LEU A 649 -49.00 -2.16 -8.64
C LEU A 649 -48.21 -1.70 -7.40
N ARG A 650 -48.56 -2.24 -6.23
CA ARG A 650 -47.85 -1.95 -4.98
C ARG A 650 -46.40 -2.41 -5.02
N LEU A 651 -46.14 -3.61 -5.54
CA LEU A 651 -44.79 -4.13 -5.72
C LEU A 651 -43.98 -3.26 -6.68
N GLY A 652 -44.56 -2.85 -7.81
CA GLY A 652 -43.93 -1.95 -8.79
C GLY A 652 -43.54 -0.61 -8.17
N ASN A 653 -44.44 0.01 -7.40
CA ASN A 653 -44.17 1.25 -6.66
C ASN A 653 -43.09 1.06 -5.58
N CYS A 654 -43.10 -0.06 -4.87
CA CYS A 654 -42.07 -0.40 -3.89
C CYS A 654 -40.70 -0.56 -4.56
N LEU A 655 -40.61 -1.36 -5.63
CA LEU A 655 -39.40 -1.57 -6.42
C LEU A 655 -38.86 -0.25 -7.01
N GLN A 656 -39.74 0.66 -7.44
CA GLN A 656 -39.35 1.99 -7.90
C GLN A 656 -38.65 2.79 -6.78
N LYS A 657 -39.19 2.79 -5.56
CA LYS A 657 -38.56 3.45 -4.39
C LYS A 657 -37.23 2.79 -4.01
N MET A 658 -37.11 1.47 -4.20
CA MET A 658 -35.86 0.72 -3.99
C MET A 658 -34.84 0.91 -5.13
N GLY A 659 -35.17 1.66 -6.18
CA GLY A 659 -34.31 1.93 -7.32
C GLY A 659 -34.27 0.82 -8.38
N HIS A 660 -35.09 -0.23 -8.27
CA HIS A 660 -35.16 -1.35 -9.22
C HIS A 660 -36.06 -1.03 -10.42
N LEU A 661 -35.67 -0.03 -11.19
CA LEU A 661 -36.54 0.60 -12.20
C LEU A 661 -36.95 -0.34 -13.34
N GLY A 662 -36.11 -1.32 -13.71
CA GLY A 662 -36.46 -2.35 -14.70
C GLY A 662 -37.56 -3.28 -14.19
N MET A 663 -37.34 -3.89 -13.02
CA MET A 663 -38.32 -4.77 -12.38
C MET A 663 -39.61 -4.03 -12.04
N ALA A 664 -39.51 -2.76 -11.60
CA ALA A 664 -40.65 -1.91 -11.35
C ALA A 664 -41.49 -1.71 -12.61
N ALA A 665 -40.86 -1.38 -13.75
CA ALA A 665 -41.57 -1.23 -15.02
C ALA A 665 -42.25 -2.54 -15.44
N GLU A 666 -41.60 -3.69 -15.28
CA GLU A 666 -42.22 -5.00 -15.60
C GLU A 666 -43.47 -5.29 -14.75
N GLU A 667 -43.40 -5.07 -13.44
CA GLU A 667 -44.55 -5.30 -12.55
C GLU A 667 -45.69 -4.29 -12.79
N LEU A 668 -45.35 -3.02 -13.06
CA LEU A 668 -46.34 -2.00 -13.43
C LEU A 668 -46.99 -2.30 -14.78
N GLU A 669 -46.25 -2.79 -15.77
CA GLU A 669 -46.83 -3.23 -17.06
C GLU A 669 -47.78 -4.42 -16.89
N ARG A 670 -47.44 -5.37 -16.02
CA ARG A 670 -48.35 -6.48 -15.66
C ARG A 670 -49.60 -5.95 -14.97
N ALA A 671 -49.47 -5.00 -14.04
CA ALA A 671 -50.59 -4.35 -13.37
C ALA A 671 -51.46 -3.53 -14.35
N ALA A 672 -50.89 -2.94 -15.40
CA ALA A 672 -51.61 -2.14 -16.38
C ALA A 672 -52.58 -2.95 -17.27
N ARG A 673 -52.44 -4.29 -17.29
CA ARG A 673 -53.32 -5.20 -18.06
C ARG A 673 -54.71 -5.38 -17.42
N SER A 674 -54.86 -5.11 -16.13
CA SER A 674 -56.14 -5.19 -15.42
C SER A 674 -56.84 -3.84 -15.44
N GLU A 675 -58.13 -3.80 -15.75
CA GLU A 675 -58.91 -2.55 -15.74
C GLU A 675 -58.90 -1.85 -14.38
N THR A 676 -58.88 -2.60 -13.27
CA THR A 676 -58.95 -2.05 -11.92
C THR A 676 -57.75 -1.19 -11.52
N SER A 677 -56.56 -1.52 -12.05
CA SER A 677 -55.28 -0.87 -11.71
C SER A 677 -54.68 -0.12 -12.90
N ARG A 678 -55.29 -0.18 -14.09
CA ARG A 678 -54.71 0.33 -15.34
C ARG A 678 -54.30 1.79 -15.28
N ALA A 679 -55.20 2.67 -14.82
CA ALA A 679 -54.91 4.09 -14.74
C ALA A 679 -53.73 4.37 -13.79
N ALA A 680 -53.77 3.85 -12.56
CA ALA A 680 -52.71 4.04 -11.57
C ALA A 680 -51.36 3.46 -12.02
N ALA A 681 -51.37 2.29 -12.68
CA ALA A 681 -50.16 1.70 -13.22
C ALA A 681 -49.55 2.53 -14.36
N LEU A 682 -50.37 3.08 -15.26
CA LEU A 682 -49.92 3.97 -16.33
C LEU A 682 -49.40 5.31 -15.80
N GLU A 683 -50.01 5.86 -14.74
CA GLU A 683 -49.49 7.05 -14.06
C GLU A 683 -48.10 6.79 -13.43
N ALA A 684 -47.93 5.63 -12.80
CA ALA A 684 -46.66 5.21 -12.21
C ALA A 684 -45.58 4.99 -13.30
N LEU A 685 -45.93 4.30 -14.40
CA LEU A 685 -45.04 4.09 -15.55
C LEU A 685 -44.64 5.43 -16.20
N PHE A 686 -45.59 6.34 -16.40
CA PHE A 686 -45.32 7.68 -16.90
C PHE A 686 -44.28 8.39 -16.03
N SER A 687 -44.51 8.41 -14.71
CA SER A 687 -43.61 9.05 -13.76
C SER A 687 -42.22 8.39 -13.74
N LEU A 688 -42.17 7.06 -13.84
CA LEU A 688 -40.93 6.29 -13.92
C LEU A 688 -40.13 6.63 -15.18
N HIS A 689 -40.75 6.60 -16.36
CA HIS A 689 -40.07 6.91 -17.63
C HIS A 689 -39.65 8.37 -17.72
N LEU A 690 -40.51 9.29 -17.28
CA LEU A 690 -40.21 10.72 -17.23
C LEU A 690 -39.02 11.01 -16.30
N ASN A 691 -38.93 10.33 -15.15
CA ASN A 691 -37.79 10.47 -14.23
C ASN A 691 -36.48 9.91 -14.75
N ARG A 692 -36.54 9.02 -15.75
CA ARG A 692 -35.37 8.45 -16.44
C ARG A 692 -35.02 9.17 -17.74
N ASN A 693 -35.63 10.32 -18.02
CA ASN A 693 -35.50 11.05 -19.28
C ASN A 693 -35.83 10.17 -20.52
N ARG A 694 -36.67 9.13 -20.36
CA ARG A 694 -37.17 8.29 -21.45
C ARG A 694 -38.47 8.88 -21.98
N PHE A 695 -38.36 10.03 -22.65
CA PHE A 695 -39.50 10.86 -23.03
C PHE A 695 -40.47 10.16 -24.00
N GLU A 696 -39.96 9.31 -24.91
CA GLU A 696 -40.78 8.51 -25.82
C GLU A 696 -41.69 7.52 -25.06
N LEU A 697 -41.12 6.69 -24.18
CA LEU A 697 -41.87 5.75 -23.35
C LEU A 697 -42.86 6.45 -22.40
N ALA A 698 -42.50 7.65 -21.90
CA ALA A 698 -43.43 8.47 -21.14
C ALA A 698 -44.61 8.94 -22.02
N GLY A 699 -44.34 9.33 -23.27
CA GLY A 699 -45.36 9.65 -24.26
C GLY A 699 -46.29 8.47 -24.54
N GLU A 700 -45.76 7.27 -24.74
CA GLU A 700 -46.56 6.04 -24.94
C GLU A 700 -47.50 5.77 -23.76
N CYS A 701 -47.05 6.00 -22.53
CA CYS A 701 -47.90 5.88 -21.34
C CYS A 701 -49.07 6.88 -21.37
N LEU A 702 -48.82 8.12 -21.84
CA LEU A 702 -49.87 9.14 -22.00
C LEU A 702 -50.90 8.79 -23.06
N GLU A 703 -50.48 8.14 -24.13
CA GLU A 703 -51.37 7.68 -25.20
C GLU A 703 -52.25 6.52 -24.75
N ARG A 704 -51.72 5.64 -23.90
CA ARG A 704 -52.44 4.49 -23.33
C ARG A 704 -53.42 4.83 -22.21
N LEU A 705 -53.34 6.04 -21.65
CA LEU A 705 -54.28 6.54 -20.64
C LEU A 705 -55.67 6.78 -21.26
N PRO A 706 -56.76 6.55 -20.51
CA PRO A 706 -58.11 6.80 -21.00
C PRO A 706 -58.33 8.26 -21.47
N ASP A 707 -59.20 8.44 -22.46
CA ASP A 707 -59.64 9.77 -22.89
C ASP A 707 -60.41 10.47 -21.76
N GLY A 708 -60.12 11.75 -21.53
CA GLY A 708 -60.69 12.53 -20.41
C GLY A 708 -60.06 12.28 -19.04
N HIS A 709 -58.97 11.50 -18.95
CA HIS A 709 -58.25 11.30 -17.69
C HIS A 709 -57.72 12.64 -17.12
N PRO A 710 -57.97 12.97 -15.84
CA PRO A 710 -57.79 14.33 -15.29
C PRO A 710 -56.34 14.82 -15.30
N LYS A 711 -55.35 13.91 -15.25
CA LYS A 711 -53.92 14.27 -15.27
C LYS A 711 -53.30 14.32 -16.66
N ARG A 712 -54.02 13.97 -17.72
CA ARG A 712 -53.42 13.76 -19.05
C ARG A 712 -52.77 15.02 -19.62
N ASP A 713 -53.46 16.16 -19.55
CA ASP A 713 -52.91 17.44 -20.01
C ASP A 713 -51.76 17.91 -19.12
N ALA A 714 -51.91 17.81 -17.79
CA ALA A 714 -50.83 18.14 -16.84
C ALA A 714 -49.56 17.30 -17.07
N PHE A 715 -49.71 16.03 -17.39
CA PHE A 715 -48.58 15.15 -17.72
C PHE A 715 -47.95 15.49 -19.07
N ARG A 716 -48.75 15.87 -20.08
CA ARG A 716 -48.23 16.36 -21.36
C ARG A 716 -47.40 17.63 -21.18
N ASP A 717 -47.90 18.60 -20.40
CA ASP A 717 -47.16 19.82 -20.07
C ASP A 717 -45.87 19.53 -19.30
N LEU A 718 -45.93 18.61 -18.34
CA LEU A 718 -44.78 18.20 -17.56
C LEU A 718 -43.70 17.51 -18.42
N LEU A 719 -44.12 16.67 -19.37
CA LEU A 719 -43.24 16.00 -20.32
C LEU A 719 -42.47 17.03 -21.15
N MET A 720 -43.18 17.96 -21.79
CA MET A 720 -42.58 19.02 -22.61
C MET A 720 -41.61 19.89 -21.79
N LYS A 721 -42.05 20.36 -20.63
CA LYS A 721 -41.23 21.21 -19.74
C LYS A 721 -39.95 20.51 -19.29
N LYS A 722 -40.01 19.21 -19.01
CA LYS A 722 -38.84 18.44 -18.58
C LYS A 722 -37.87 18.20 -19.73
N GLN A 723 -38.39 17.89 -20.91
CA GLN A 723 -37.60 17.72 -22.13
C GLN A 723 -36.82 19.01 -22.46
N ASP A 724 -37.49 20.17 -22.43
CA ASP A 724 -36.85 21.47 -22.67
C ASP A 724 -35.79 21.82 -21.62
N ARG A 725 -36.07 21.55 -20.33
CA ARG A 725 -35.12 21.79 -19.24
C ARG A 725 -33.87 20.92 -19.38
N GLU A 726 -34.03 19.64 -19.69
CA GLU A 726 -32.91 18.71 -19.84
C GLU A 726 -32.06 19.08 -21.07
N ARG A 727 -32.70 19.48 -22.17
CA ARG A 727 -32.03 20.02 -23.35
C ARG A 727 -31.19 21.25 -23.01
N GLY A 728 -31.76 22.23 -22.31
CA GLY A 728 -31.06 23.44 -21.91
C GLY A 728 -29.82 23.14 -21.06
N ARG A 729 -29.97 22.24 -20.07
CA ARG A 729 -28.88 21.79 -19.19
C ARG A 729 -27.75 21.11 -19.96
N LEU A 730 -28.09 20.19 -20.88
CA LEU A 730 -27.09 19.47 -21.67
C LEU A 730 -26.35 20.40 -22.65
N LEU A 731 -27.04 21.37 -23.25
CA LEU A 731 -26.42 22.37 -24.13
C LEU A 731 -25.43 23.26 -23.38
N GLU A 732 -25.84 23.80 -22.22
CA GLU A 732 -24.97 24.61 -21.37
C GLU A 732 -23.73 23.82 -20.95
N ARG A 733 -23.94 22.58 -20.52
CA ARG A 733 -22.84 21.70 -20.12
C ARG A 733 -21.89 21.41 -21.27
N ALA A 734 -22.40 21.08 -22.46
CA ALA A 734 -21.56 20.82 -23.62
C ALA A 734 -20.67 22.04 -23.95
N ARG A 735 -21.24 23.26 -23.85
CA ARG A 735 -20.49 24.51 -24.08
C ARG A 735 -19.40 24.72 -23.03
N LEU A 736 -19.73 24.59 -21.76
CA LEU A 736 -18.77 24.72 -20.66
C LEU A 736 -17.62 23.70 -20.75
N CYS A 737 -17.93 22.46 -21.14
CA CYS A 737 -16.93 21.42 -21.35
C CYS A 737 -15.98 21.81 -22.50
N LEU A 738 -16.54 22.27 -23.63
CA LEU A 738 -15.75 22.70 -24.78
C LEU A 738 -14.85 23.90 -24.46
N ASP A 739 -15.37 24.91 -23.75
CA ASP A 739 -14.62 26.10 -23.33
C ASP A 739 -13.44 25.76 -22.40
N ARG A 740 -13.58 24.69 -21.61
CA ARG A 740 -12.53 24.16 -20.72
C ARG A 740 -11.59 23.16 -21.40
N GLY A 741 -11.85 22.81 -22.65
CA GLY A 741 -11.13 21.76 -23.38
C GLY A 741 -11.46 20.32 -22.92
N ASP A 742 -12.50 20.11 -22.11
CA ASP A 742 -12.98 18.76 -21.73
C ASP A 742 -13.81 18.16 -22.88
N PHE A 743 -13.11 17.65 -23.90
CA PHE A 743 -13.76 17.00 -25.04
C PHE A 743 -14.59 15.78 -24.62
N VAL A 744 -14.21 15.06 -23.55
CA VAL A 744 -14.94 13.88 -23.03
C VAL A 744 -16.33 14.29 -22.57
N GLY A 745 -16.41 15.31 -21.70
CA GLY A 745 -17.68 15.83 -21.21
C GLY A 745 -18.56 16.38 -22.33
N CYS A 746 -17.96 17.07 -23.30
CA CYS A 746 -18.67 17.62 -24.46
C CYS A 746 -19.24 16.52 -25.37
N LEU A 747 -18.44 15.50 -25.73
CA LEU A 747 -18.89 14.37 -26.54
C LEU A 747 -20.08 13.64 -25.91
N LEU A 748 -20.00 13.35 -24.60
CA LEU A 748 -21.07 12.67 -23.89
C LEU A 748 -22.37 13.47 -23.86
N ALA A 749 -22.28 14.80 -23.71
CA ALA A 749 -23.45 15.68 -23.73
C ALA A 749 -24.05 15.82 -25.15
N CYS A 750 -23.21 16.04 -26.17
CA CYS A 750 -23.65 16.21 -27.55
C CYS A 750 -24.33 14.95 -28.11
N ARG A 751 -23.83 13.75 -27.77
CA ARG A 751 -24.45 12.48 -28.20
C ARG A 751 -25.85 12.30 -27.63
N THR A 752 -26.04 12.66 -26.36
CA THR A 752 -27.36 12.61 -25.73
C THR A 752 -28.31 13.64 -26.34
N LEU A 753 -27.82 14.85 -26.62
CA LEU A 753 -28.61 15.87 -27.31
C LEU A 753 -29.05 15.44 -28.71
N THR A 754 -28.15 14.80 -29.46
CA THR A 754 -28.43 14.28 -30.81
C THR A 754 -29.54 13.22 -30.76
N ALA A 755 -29.48 12.31 -29.78
CA ALA A 755 -30.51 11.30 -29.57
C ALA A 755 -31.89 11.88 -29.18
N LEU A 756 -31.92 13.04 -28.50
CA LEU A 756 -33.17 13.67 -28.04
C LEU A 756 -33.89 14.52 -29.10
N HIS A 757 -33.17 15.14 -30.04
CA HIS A 757 -33.72 16.20 -30.89
C HIS A 757 -33.29 16.17 -32.37
N GLY A 758 -32.59 15.11 -32.81
CA GLY A 758 -32.10 15.03 -34.18
C GLY A 758 -31.01 16.06 -34.50
N ASP A 759 -30.72 16.24 -35.78
CA ASP A 759 -29.58 17.03 -36.25
C ASP A 759 -29.77 18.54 -36.03
N SER A 760 -29.04 19.11 -35.08
CA SER A 760 -28.90 20.57 -34.91
C SER A 760 -27.50 21.01 -35.36
N PRO A 761 -27.37 22.05 -36.21
CA PRO A 761 -26.07 22.52 -36.68
C PRO A 761 -25.09 22.92 -35.57
N ASP A 762 -25.62 23.47 -34.47
CA ASP A 762 -24.80 23.87 -33.32
C ASP A 762 -24.27 22.66 -32.54
N ILE A 763 -25.12 21.66 -32.30
CA ILE A 763 -24.73 20.41 -31.63
C ILE A 763 -23.71 19.66 -32.48
N GLN A 764 -23.94 19.59 -33.80
CA GLN A 764 -23.02 18.94 -34.74
C GLN A 764 -21.66 19.64 -34.75
N ARG A 765 -21.61 20.98 -34.76
CA ARG A 765 -20.35 21.74 -34.71
C ARG A 765 -19.53 21.41 -33.45
N MET A 766 -20.18 21.36 -32.29
CA MET A 766 -19.51 21.05 -31.01
C MET A 766 -19.04 19.59 -30.97
N LEU A 767 -19.84 18.68 -31.54
CA LEU A 767 -19.48 17.27 -31.70
C LEU A 767 -18.23 17.13 -32.59
N ASP A 768 -18.21 17.78 -33.76
CA ASP A 768 -17.09 17.75 -34.72
C ASP A 768 -15.81 18.32 -34.10
N GLN A 769 -15.90 19.45 -33.39
CA GLN A 769 -14.76 20.04 -32.67
C GLN A 769 -14.19 19.08 -31.62
N SER A 770 -15.07 18.44 -30.82
CA SER A 770 -14.65 17.51 -29.78
C SER A 770 -14.08 16.21 -30.34
N LEU A 771 -14.58 15.76 -31.50
CA LEU A 771 -14.02 14.63 -32.24
C LEU A 771 -12.63 14.97 -32.78
N ALA A 772 -12.43 16.18 -33.32
CA ALA A 772 -11.11 16.63 -33.78
C ALA A 772 -10.08 16.65 -32.64
N MET A 773 -10.45 17.16 -31.46
CA MET A 773 -9.60 17.11 -30.27
C MET A 773 -9.25 15.67 -29.88
N ARG A 774 -10.23 14.75 -29.93
CA ARG A 774 -9.99 13.33 -29.66
C ARG A 774 -8.98 12.71 -30.64
N GLU A 775 -9.10 12.98 -31.93
CA GLU A 775 -8.17 12.46 -32.95
C GLU A 775 -6.75 13.04 -32.80
N GLU A 776 -6.62 14.32 -32.45
CA GLU A 776 -5.33 14.94 -32.14
C GLU A 776 -4.64 14.24 -30.97
N ARG A 777 -5.38 13.95 -29.89
CA ARG A 777 -4.87 13.22 -28.72
C ARG A 777 -4.45 11.79 -29.04
N ILE A 778 -5.15 11.11 -29.95
CA ILE A 778 -4.73 9.77 -30.41
C ILE A 778 -3.39 9.86 -31.14
N LEU A 779 -3.22 10.85 -32.02
CA LEU A 779 -1.99 11.02 -32.79
C LEU A 779 -0.79 11.39 -31.90
N GLU A 780 -1.00 12.27 -30.93
CA GLU A 780 0.01 12.64 -29.92
C GLU A 780 0.47 11.41 -29.12
N ALA A 781 -0.49 10.62 -28.62
CA ALA A 781 -0.20 9.44 -27.82
C ALA A 781 0.55 8.37 -28.64
N GLN A 782 0.23 8.19 -29.93
CA GLN A 782 0.96 7.29 -30.82
C GLN A 782 2.42 7.71 -31.02
N ARG A 783 2.67 9.01 -31.23
CA ARG A 783 4.04 9.56 -31.37
C ARG A 783 4.86 9.38 -30.10
N GLN A 784 4.26 9.64 -28.94
CA GLN A 784 4.90 9.45 -27.65
C GLN A 784 5.27 7.98 -27.43
N THR A 785 4.32 7.07 -27.65
CA THR A 785 4.51 5.62 -27.50
C THR A 785 5.63 5.11 -28.39
N GLN A 786 5.69 5.54 -29.66
CA GLN A 786 6.76 5.14 -30.58
C GLN A 786 8.14 5.63 -30.11
N THR A 787 8.20 6.84 -29.56
CA THR A 787 9.45 7.43 -29.05
C THR A 787 9.93 6.69 -27.79
N GLU A 788 9.03 6.41 -26.86
CA GLU A 788 9.33 5.67 -25.63
C GLU A 788 9.72 4.22 -25.91
N ARG A 789 9.03 3.55 -26.85
CA ARG A 789 9.39 2.19 -27.28
C ARG A 789 10.78 2.12 -27.88
N LYS A 790 11.16 3.09 -28.73
CA LYS A 790 12.52 3.20 -29.28
C LYS A 790 13.56 3.39 -28.17
N ARG A 791 13.29 4.31 -27.22
CA ARG A 791 14.17 4.53 -26.05
C ARG A 791 14.27 3.28 -25.17
N GLY A 792 13.18 2.56 -25.00
CA GLY A 792 13.12 1.36 -24.20
C GLY A 792 13.88 0.19 -24.81
N ALA A 793 13.74 -0.03 -26.12
CA ALA A 793 14.52 -1.05 -26.83
C ALA A 793 16.04 -0.81 -26.68
N LEU A 794 16.49 0.44 -26.79
CA LEU A 794 17.89 0.81 -26.55
C LEU A 794 18.33 0.53 -25.10
N ARG A 795 17.45 0.74 -24.11
CA ARG A 795 17.73 0.44 -22.70
C ARG A 795 17.78 -1.07 -22.43
N ASP A 796 16.82 -1.83 -22.95
CA ASP A 796 16.79 -3.29 -22.77
C ASP A 796 18.00 -3.96 -23.42
N GLU A 797 18.44 -3.45 -24.58
CA GLU A 797 19.68 -3.87 -25.25
C GLU A 797 20.92 -3.55 -24.39
N ARG A 798 20.99 -2.31 -23.88
CA ARG A 798 22.03 -1.89 -22.92
C ARG A 798 22.09 -2.82 -21.70
N ASP A 799 20.96 -3.04 -21.03
CA ASP A 799 20.89 -3.83 -19.80
C ASP A 799 21.24 -5.31 -20.05
N ARG A 800 20.86 -5.86 -21.21
CA ARG A 800 21.25 -7.21 -21.63
C ARG A 800 22.77 -7.31 -21.83
N HIS A 801 23.37 -6.35 -22.54
CA HIS A 801 24.82 -6.30 -22.71
C HIS A 801 25.54 -6.17 -21.36
N LEU A 802 25.03 -5.35 -20.42
CA LEU A 802 25.58 -5.26 -19.06
C LEU A 802 25.50 -6.60 -18.32
N GLN A 803 24.37 -7.32 -18.42
CA GLN A 803 24.20 -8.60 -17.76
C GLN A 803 25.14 -9.68 -18.34
N ILE A 804 25.27 -9.74 -19.66
CA ILE A 804 26.21 -10.66 -20.32
C ILE A 804 27.65 -10.30 -19.93
N ALA A 805 28.02 -9.03 -19.97
CA ALA A 805 29.36 -8.57 -19.59
C ALA A 805 29.70 -8.98 -18.14
N ARG A 806 28.75 -8.83 -17.21
CA ARG A 806 28.89 -9.29 -15.81
C ARG A 806 29.05 -10.81 -15.68
N LEU A 807 28.30 -11.58 -16.45
CA LEU A 807 28.45 -13.05 -16.48
C LEU A 807 29.83 -13.45 -16.99
N ARG A 808 30.32 -12.80 -18.05
CA ARG A 808 31.68 -13.01 -18.59
C ARG A 808 32.77 -12.70 -17.57
N ILE A 809 32.63 -11.63 -16.78
CA ILE A 809 33.53 -11.36 -15.64
C ILE A 809 33.56 -12.54 -14.65
N LYS A 810 32.40 -13.12 -14.32
CA LYS A 810 32.30 -14.29 -13.40
C LYS A 810 32.92 -15.55 -14.01
N GLU A 811 32.74 -15.78 -15.30
CA GLU A 811 33.35 -16.87 -16.07
C GLU A 811 34.86 -16.69 -16.28
N LYS A 812 35.41 -15.55 -15.86
CA LYS A 812 36.81 -15.13 -16.06
C LYS A 812 37.19 -14.86 -17.53
N ASP A 813 36.20 -14.71 -18.41
CA ASP A 813 36.39 -14.25 -19.78
C ASP A 813 36.40 -12.71 -19.82
N TYR A 814 37.52 -12.14 -19.39
CA TYR A 814 37.66 -10.70 -19.23
C TYR A 814 37.74 -9.96 -20.57
N ALA A 815 38.22 -10.61 -21.63
CA ALA A 815 38.31 -10.01 -22.97
C ALA A 815 36.92 -9.83 -23.59
N ALA A 816 36.05 -10.84 -23.49
CA ALA A 816 34.67 -10.73 -23.95
C ALA A 816 33.85 -9.74 -23.11
N ALA A 817 34.08 -9.71 -21.79
CA ALA A 817 33.45 -8.71 -20.91
C ALA A 817 33.85 -7.28 -21.28
N LEU A 818 35.14 -7.04 -21.53
CA LEU A 818 35.67 -5.73 -21.92
C LEU A 818 35.07 -5.26 -23.25
N ALA A 819 34.92 -6.15 -24.23
CA ALA A 819 34.33 -5.79 -25.53
C ALA A 819 32.89 -5.27 -25.36
N LEU A 820 32.07 -5.97 -24.57
CA LEU A 820 30.68 -5.58 -24.30
C LEU A 820 30.57 -4.28 -23.48
N PHE A 821 31.40 -4.11 -22.45
CA PHE A 821 31.41 -2.86 -21.68
C PHE A 821 31.89 -1.67 -22.51
N ARG A 822 32.86 -1.86 -23.42
CA ARG A 822 33.35 -0.82 -24.32
C ARG A 822 32.27 -0.40 -25.31
N GLU A 823 31.58 -1.34 -25.92
CA GLU A 823 30.47 -1.06 -26.84
C GLU A 823 29.42 -0.19 -26.15
N LEU A 824 29.05 -0.53 -24.91
CA LEU A 824 28.12 0.27 -24.11
C LEU A 824 28.68 1.66 -23.77
N SER A 825 29.94 1.72 -23.37
CA SER A 825 30.61 2.97 -23.03
C SER A 825 30.84 3.89 -24.23
N GLU A 826 31.00 3.34 -25.44
CA GLU A 826 31.11 4.11 -26.68
C GLU A 826 29.74 4.66 -27.10
N SER A 827 28.66 3.90 -26.84
CA SER A 827 27.29 4.33 -27.10
C SER A 827 26.82 5.47 -26.18
N ASP A 828 27.20 5.43 -24.90
CA ASP A 828 27.00 6.52 -23.95
C ASP A 828 28.27 6.76 -23.11
N PRO A 829 29.06 7.79 -23.45
CA PRO A 829 30.24 8.15 -22.68
C PRO A 829 29.97 8.56 -21.22
N ARG A 830 28.73 8.76 -20.81
CA ARG A 830 28.39 9.11 -19.42
C ARG A 830 27.96 7.90 -18.60
N ASP A 831 27.82 6.73 -19.24
CA ASP A 831 27.41 5.49 -18.59
C ASP A 831 28.52 4.99 -17.65
N GLU A 832 28.34 5.32 -16.37
CA GLU A 832 29.27 4.97 -15.32
C GLU A 832 29.36 3.46 -15.09
N GLU A 833 28.24 2.75 -15.22
CA GLU A 833 28.18 1.31 -14.95
C GLU A 833 28.96 0.54 -16.02
N ALA A 834 28.83 0.97 -17.28
CA ALA A 834 29.62 0.45 -18.40
C ALA A 834 31.11 0.85 -18.27
N GLY A 835 31.41 2.12 -17.95
CA GLY A 835 32.78 2.58 -17.81
C GLY A 835 33.52 1.93 -16.64
N LEU A 836 32.88 1.78 -15.47
CA LEU A 836 33.47 1.04 -14.34
C LEU A 836 33.60 -0.46 -14.64
N GLY A 837 32.68 -1.03 -15.43
CA GLY A 837 32.79 -2.39 -15.95
C GLY A 837 34.02 -2.56 -16.85
N CYS A 838 34.30 -1.59 -17.73
CA CYS A 838 35.53 -1.56 -18.54
C CYS A 838 36.77 -1.55 -17.64
N VAL A 839 36.81 -0.65 -16.64
CA VAL A 839 37.92 -0.54 -15.67
C VAL A 839 38.17 -1.87 -14.97
N GLN A 840 37.13 -2.49 -14.43
CA GLN A 840 37.23 -3.79 -13.79
C GLN A 840 37.79 -4.87 -14.73
N ALA A 841 37.34 -4.89 -15.99
CA ALA A 841 37.82 -5.86 -16.97
C ALA A 841 39.31 -5.61 -17.33
N TYR A 842 39.71 -4.36 -17.52
CA TYR A 842 41.10 -3.98 -17.76
C TYR A 842 42.03 -4.36 -16.60
N GLU A 843 41.61 -4.13 -15.35
CA GLU A 843 42.38 -4.52 -14.17
C GLU A 843 42.62 -6.02 -14.10
N LYS A 844 41.59 -6.83 -14.42
CA LYS A 844 41.72 -8.30 -14.48
C LYS A 844 42.62 -8.78 -15.62
N LEU A 845 42.69 -8.01 -16.71
CA LEU A 845 43.63 -8.21 -17.82
C LEU A 845 45.02 -7.60 -17.58
N GLN A 846 45.24 -6.95 -16.43
CA GLN A 846 46.46 -6.20 -16.10
C GLN A 846 46.81 -5.08 -17.11
N ASN A 847 45.81 -4.57 -17.83
CA ASN A 847 45.96 -3.44 -18.75
C ASN A 847 45.66 -2.13 -18.01
N TRP A 848 46.64 -1.66 -17.26
CA TRP A 848 46.50 -0.50 -16.38
C TRP A 848 46.35 0.82 -17.15
N GLU A 849 46.96 0.93 -18.33
CA GLU A 849 46.85 2.09 -19.21
C GLU A 849 45.42 2.23 -19.76
N GLY A 850 44.77 1.12 -20.12
CA GLY A 850 43.37 1.09 -20.53
C GLY A 850 42.43 1.50 -19.41
N ALA A 851 42.68 1.01 -18.18
CA ALA A 851 41.92 1.40 -17.00
C ALA A 851 42.07 2.90 -16.66
N GLU A 852 43.30 3.45 -16.78
CA GLU A 852 43.57 4.88 -16.55
C GLU A 852 42.79 5.75 -17.53
N ALA A 853 42.84 5.43 -18.82
CA ALA A 853 42.15 6.18 -19.86
C ALA A 853 40.63 6.23 -19.61
N GLU A 854 40.07 5.11 -19.19
CA GLU A 854 38.63 4.95 -18.97
C GLU A 854 38.13 5.70 -17.73
N ILE A 855 38.86 5.64 -16.61
CA ILE A 855 38.53 6.44 -15.43
C ILE A 855 38.65 7.93 -15.73
N ARG A 856 39.70 8.37 -16.43
CA ARG A 856 39.86 9.79 -16.79
C ARG A 856 38.74 10.29 -17.69
N ARG A 857 38.24 9.43 -18.59
CA ARG A 857 37.07 9.71 -19.43
C ARG A 857 35.81 9.90 -18.57
N LEU A 858 35.53 8.99 -17.63
CA LEU A 858 34.40 9.14 -16.70
C LEU A 858 34.47 10.42 -15.86
N MET A 859 35.66 10.81 -15.42
CA MET A 859 35.87 12.03 -14.64
C MET A 859 35.59 13.33 -15.42
N GLN A 860 35.68 13.34 -16.76
CA GLN A 860 35.29 14.50 -17.57
C GLN A 860 33.79 14.79 -17.46
N TYR A 861 32.98 13.75 -17.27
CA TYR A 861 31.52 13.87 -17.14
C TYR A 861 31.05 13.94 -15.68
N GLN A 862 31.86 13.45 -14.73
CA GLN A 862 31.51 13.37 -13.30
C GLN A 862 32.66 13.88 -12.41
N PRO A 863 32.96 15.19 -12.43
CA PRO A 863 34.19 15.75 -11.84
C PRO A 863 34.25 15.75 -10.30
N GLU A 864 33.12 15.53 -9.60
CA GLU A 864 33.04 15.61 -8.13
C GLU A 864 32.83 14.24 -7.47
N ARG A 865 32.99 13.15 -8.22
CA ARG A 865 32.73 11.81 -7.71
C ARG A 865 33.98 11.21 -7.09
N GLY A 866 34.12 11.31 -5.76
CA GLY A 866 35.35 10.91 -5.07
C GLY A 866 35.72 9.42 -5.17
N MET A 867 34.76 8.53 -5.45
CA MET A 867 35.05 7.13 -5.80
C MET A 867 35.96 7.02 -7.04
N LEU A 868 35.72 7.82 -8.09
CA LEU A 868 36.54 7.79 -9.32
C LEU A 868 37.98 8.24 -9.06
N PHE A 869 38.18 9.22 -8.18
CA PHE A 869 39.51 9.66 -7.76
C PHE A 869 40.25 8.55 -6.99
N ARG A 870 39.54 7.77 -6.17
CA ARG A 870 40.14 6.62 -5.48
C ARG A 870 40.57 5.54 -6.47
N GLU A 871 39.69 5.15 -7.39
CA GLU A 871 40.02 4.13 -8.39
C GLU A 871 41.17 4.58 -9.30
N LEU A 872 41.19 5.85 -9.72
CA LEU A 872 42.33 6.41 -10.46
C LEU A 872 43.63 6.31 -9.66
N GLY A 873 43.61 6.63 -8.36
CA GLY A 873 44.77 6.51 -7.51
C GLY A 873 45.31 5.08 -7.42
N ASN A 874 44.43 4.08 -7.32
CA ASN A 874 44.81 2.67 -7.30
C ASN A 874 45.49 2.26 -8.63
N ILE A 875 44.89 2.63 -9.76
CA ILE A 875 45.43 2.33 -11.10
C ILE A 875 46.80 3.00 -11.29
N LEU A 876 46.95 4.26 -10.85
CA LEU A 876 48.21 5.01 -10.94
C LEU A 876 49.34 4.38 -10.11
N LEU A 877 49.03 3.74 -8.96
CA LEU A 877 50.03 2.99 -8.20
C LEU A 877 50.55 1.78 -8.97
N HIS A 878 49.67 1.05 -9.67
CA HIS A 878 50.06 -0.08 -10.51
C HIS A 878 50.93 0.35 -11.71
N LEU A 879 50.73 1.59 -12.19
CA LEU A 879 51.57 2.22 -13.21
C LEU A 879 52.86 2.86 -12.66
N GLY A 880 53.13 2.75 -11.34
CA GLY A 880 54.30 3.34 -10.69
C GLY A 880 54.24 4.86 -10.49
N LYS A 881 53.12 5.52 -10.84
CA LYS A 881 52.92 6.98 -10.75
C LYS A 881 52.48 7.42 -9.35
N SER A 882 53.33 7.16 -8.36
CA SER A 882 52.99 7.32 -6.92
C SER A 882 52.60 8.76 -6.50
N GLU A 883 53.22 9.79 -7.08
CA GLU A 883 52.90 11.20 -6.77
C GLU A 883 51.52 11.61 -7.30
N GLU A 884 51.15 11.17 -8.51
CA GLU A 884 49.82 11.42 -9.07
C GLU A 884 48.75 10.62 -8.33
N ALA A 885 49.05 9.40 -7.90
CA ALA A 885 48.16 8.60 -7.08
C ALA A 885 47.82 9.32 -5.76
N LEU A 886 48.83 9.87 -5.07
CA LEU A 886 48.64 10.65 -3.84
C LEU A 886 47.74 11.87 -4.05
N LYS A 887 47.88 12.58 -5.17
CA LYS A 887 47.02 13.73 -5.49
C LYS A 887 45.55 13.31 -5.63
N ASN A 888 45.29 12.19 -6.31
CA ASN A 888 43.94 11.67 -6.50
C ASN A 888 43.36 11.11 -5.20
N PHE A 889 44.13 10.38 -4.39
CA PHE A 889 43.67 9.89 -3.10
C PHE A 889 43.34 11.02 -2.11
N ARG A 890 44.13 12.09 -2.07
CA ARG A 890 43.80 13.28 -1.27
C ARG A 890 42.47 13.88 -1.70
N LYS A 891 42.22 13.96 -3.02
CA LYS A 891 40.95 14.46 -3.53
C LYS A 891 39.76 13.55 -3.21
N ALA A 892 39.95 12.24 -3.23
CA ALA A 892 38.94 11.28 -2.78
C ALA A 892 38.61 11.43 -1.28
N VAL A 893 39.62 11.70 -0.44
CA VAL A 893 39.44 11.98 0.99
C VAL A 893 38.74 13.31 1.24
N GLU A 894 39.00 14.35 0.43
CA GLU A 894 38.26 15.63 0.49
C GLU A 894 36.77 15.47 0.17
N LEU A 895 36.44 14.54 -0.73
CA LEU A 895 35.07 14.23 -1.16
C LEU A 895 34.42 13.12 -0.30
N ASP A 896 35.00 12.84 0.87
CA ASP A 896 34.54 11.85 1.86
C ASP A 896 34.27 10.44 1.28
N THR A 897 35.08 10.02 0.31
CA THR A 897 34.91 8.73 -0.38
C THR A 897 36.15 7.87 -0.19
N GLY A 898 36.01 6.75 0.53
CA GLY A 898 37.10 5.79 0.78
C GLY A 898 37.44 5.54 2.26
N GLY A 899 36.82 6.27 3.19
CA GLY A 899 36.96 6.03 4.63
C GLY A 899 38.40 6.06 5.14
N ASN A 900 38.62 5.49 6.32
CA ASN A 900 39.91 5.52 7.02
C ASN A 900 40.98 4.62 6.39
N ASP A 901 40.59 3.58 5.66
CA ASP A 901 41.53 2.68 4.97
C ASP A 901 42.34 3.41 3.89
N LEU A 902 41.72 4.39 3.22
CA LEU A 902 42.40 5.23 2.24
C LEU A 902 43.46 6.14 2.90
N CYS A 903 43.19 6.61 4.13
CA CYS A 903 44.18 7.38 4.90
C CYS A 903 45.42 6.53 5.23
N LEU A 904 45.25 5.26 5.59
CA LEU A 904 46.38 4.36 5.83
C LEU A 904 47.21 4.11 4.56
N GLN A 905 46.54 3.94 3.42
CA GLN A 905 47.22 3.79 2.13
C GLN A 905 48.03 5.04 1.76
N ILE A 906 47.45 6.24 1.89
CA ILE A 906 48.15 7.52 1.68
C ILE A 906 49.39 7.61 2.60
N ALA A 907 49.22 7.29 3.89
CA ALA A 907 50.30 7.34 4.88
C ALA A 907 51.44 6.36 4.56
N ALA A 908 51.10 5.15 4.10
CA ALA A 908 52.08 4.14 3.69
C ALA A 908 52.86 4.57 2.44
N ILE A 909 52.19 5.15 1.44
CA ILE A 909 52.84 5.65 0.21
C ILE A 909 53.78 6.82 0.54
N LEU A 910 53.32 7.80 1.34
CA LEU A 910 54.15 8.94 1.77
C LEU A 910 55.36 8.50 2.59
N SER A 911 55.18 7.52 3.47
CA SER A 911 56.26 6.97 4.29
C SER A 911 57.31 6.24 3.43
N ARG A 912 56.89 5.48 2.41
CA ARG A 912 57.80 4.84 1.45
C ARG A 912 58.54 5.85 0.57
N ALA A 913 57.89 6.98 0.25
CA ALA A 913 58.48 8.09 -0.49
C ALA A 913 59.41 8.98 0.37
N GLY A 914 59.61 8.66 1.66
CA GLY A 914 60.45 9.43 2.58
C GLY A 914 59.79 10.72 3.11
N LYS A 915 58.57 11.06 2.66
CA LYS A 915 57.77 12.21 3.11
C LYS A 915 57.08 11.92 4.45
N THR A 916 57.91 11.67 5.46
CA THR A 916 57.46 11.09 6.74
C THR A 916 56.58 12.05 7.55
N ALA A 917 56.87 13.35 7.51
CA ALA A 917 56.06 14.38 8.19
C ALA A 917 54.62 14.44 7.64
N ASP A 918 54.48 14.39 6.31
CA ASP A 918 53.17 14.42 5.64
C ASP A 918 52.34 13.16 5.89
N ALA A 919 52.98 12.04 6.25
CA ALA A 919 52.30 10.77 6.52
C ALA A 919 51.61 10.74 7.90
N LEU A 920 52.14 11.47 8.90
CA LEU A 920 51.67 11.40 10.29
C LEU A 920 50.19 11.78 10.46
N PRO A 921 49.65 12.85 9.85
CA PRO A 921 48.24 13.23 10.02
C PRO A 921 47.27 12.18 9.44
N PHE A 922 47.69 11.46 8.41
CA PHE A 922 46.87 10.40 7.82
C PHE A 922 46.90 9.11 8.66
N TYR A 923 48.04 8.78 9.27
CA TYR A 923 48.09 7.74 10.30
C TYR A 923 47.22 8.13 11.50
N GLU A 924 47.30 9.37 11.98
CA GLU A 924 46.47 9.86 13.09
C GLU A 924 44.97 9.77 12.76
N ARG A 925 44.55 10.25 11.58
CA ARG A 925 43.15 10.17 11.14
C ARG A 925 42.68 8.72 11.03
N HIS A 926 43.50 7.83 10.48
CA HIS A 926 43.18 6.40 10.44
C HIS A 926 43.06 5.77 11.84
N LEU A 927 43.97 6.12 12.74
CA LEU A 927 44.06 5.59 14.11
C LEU A 927 43.03 6.18 15.07
N LYS A 928 42.49 7.38 14.82
CA LYS A 928 41.34 7.91 15.58
C LYS A 928 40.12 7.01 15.46
N GLU A 929 39.94 6.44 14.29
CA GLU A 929 38.77 5.60 13.96
C GLU A 929 39.09 4.10 14.07
N ASN A 930 40.37 3.74 13.95
CA ASN A 930 40.88 2.38 14.17
C ASN A 930 41.95 2.37 15.27
N PRO A 931 41.62 2.71 16.52
CA PRO A 931 42.61 2.85 17.60
C PRO A 931 43.34 1.54 17.91
N ASN A 932 42.75 0.40 17.54
CA ASN A 932 43.29 -0.93 17.76
C ASN A 932 44.12 -1.49 16.59
N ASP A 933 44.38 -0.73 15.52
CA ASP A 933 45.31 -1.17 14.48
C ASP A 933 46.76 -1.02 14.96
N TYR A 934 47.21 -2.03 15.70
CA TYR A 934 48.56 -2.12 16.22
C TYR A 934 49.64 -2.15 15.11
N ARG A 935 49.30 -2.50 13.86
CA ARG A 935 50.22 -2.43 12.72
C ARG A 935 50.39 -1.00 12.25
N ALA A 936 49.29 -0.26 12.12
CA ALA A 936 49.32 1.17 11.81
C ALA A 936 49.99 1.98 12.94
N LEU A 937 49.80 1.62 14.22
CA LEU A 937 50.52 2.23 15.36
C LEU A 937 52.04 2.03 15.27
N VAL A 938 52.49 0.84 14.84
CA VAL A 938 53.93 0.61 14.61
C VAL A 938 54.44 1.42 13.42
N LEU A 939 53.68 1.52 12.33
CA LEU A 939 54.10 2.34 11.18
C LEU A 939 54.10 3.84 11.50
N TRP A 940 53.17 4.30 12.34
CA TRP A 940 53.12 5.66 12.85
C TRP A 940 54.29 5.97 13.79
N GLY A 941 54.61 5.03 14.68
CA GLY A 941 55.81 5.07 15.52
C GLY A 941 57.11 5.09 14.72
N ASP A 942 57.20 4.29 13.64
CA ASP A 942 58.33 4.31 12.69
C ASP A 942 58.43 5.68 12.01
N GLY A 943 57.30 6.36 11.80
CA GLY A 943 57.24 7.74 11.32
C GLY A 943 57.84 8.74 12.31
N PHE A 944 57.41 8.70 13.58
CA PHE A 944 57.96 9.54 14.63
C PHE A 944 59.45 9.31 14.87
N LEU A 945 59.90 8.06 14.81
CA LEU A 945 61.31 7.70 14.98
C LEU A 945 62.19 8.32 13.88
N ARG A 946 61.72 8.27 12.62
CA ARG A 946 62.39 8.89 11.47
C ARG A 946 62.47 10.42 11.55
N LEU A 947 61.55 11.05 12.30
CA LEU A 947 61.57 12.49 12.57
C LEU A 947 62.34 12.85 13.85
N GLY A 948 63.00 11.88 14.50
CA GLY A 948 63.76 12.08 15.74
C GLY A 948 62.90 12.21 17.00
N ILE A 949 61.59 11.96 16.92
CA ILE A 949 60.64 12.09 18.02
C ILE A 949 60.54 10.75 18.77
N GLY A 950 61.63 10.36 19.42
CA GLY A 950 61.78 9.04 20.07
C GLY A 950 60.73 8.75 21.15
N ALA A 951 60.27 9.78 21.88
CA ALA A 951 59.24 9.62 22.92
C ALA A 951 57.88 9.23 22.35
N ALA A 952 57.45 9.88 21.26
CA ALA A 952 56.20 9.54 20.57
C ALA A 952 56.29 8.16 19.89
N ALA A 953 57.43 7.84 19.27
CA ALA A 953 57.68 6.52 18.70
C ALA A 953 57.58 5.40 19.74
N LYS A 954 58.23 5.58 20.89
CA LYS A 954 58.17 4.65 22.03
C LYS A 954 56.72 4.44 22.49
N LEU A 955 55.98 5.53 22.68
CA LEU A 955 54.58 5.48 23.10
C LEU A 955 53.71 4.73 22.09
N SER A 956 53.89 4.98 20.78
CA SER A 956 53.15 4.26 19.73
C SER A 956 53.44 2.76 19.74
N TYR A 957 54.70 2.34 19.93
CA TYR A 957 55.06 0.92 20.01
C TYR A 957 54.55 0.24 21.29
N GLU A 958 54.62 0.93 22.43
CA GLU A 958 54.07 0.42 23.70
C GLU A 958 52.55 0.27 23.62
N THR A 959 51.88 1.20 22.95
CA THR A 959 50.44 1.16 22.69
C THR A 959 50.10 -0.01 21.76
N ALA A 960 50.89 -0.24 20.70
CA ALA A 960 50.77 -1.42 19.84
C ALA A 960 50.97 -2.74 20.61
N LEU A 961 51.88 -2.79 21.59
CA LEU A 961 52.10 -3.98 22.43
C LEU A 961 51.05 -4.17 23.52
N ARG A 962 50.41 -3.11 24.03
CA ARG A 962 49.22 -3.25 24.88
C ARG A 962 48.08 -3.90 24.11
N ILE A 963 47.90 -3.52 22.85
CA ILE A 963 46.86 -4.06 21.99
C ILE A 963 47.19 -5.49 21.54
N ARG A 964 48.43 -5.76 21.13
CA ARG A 964 48.91 -7.11 20.80
C ARG A 964 50.22 -7.44 21.52
N PRO A 965 50.13 -8.04 22.72
CA PRO A 965 51.30 -8.51 23.44
C PRO A 965 52.14 -9.46 22.60
N GLY A 966 53.45 -9.24 22.55
CA GLY A 966 54.39 -10.09 21.80
C GLY A 966 54.43 -9.84 20.28
N TYR A 967 53.85 -8.76 19.75
CA TYR A 967 54.01 -8.41 18.33
C TYR A 967 55.48 -8.09 18.00
N GLY A 968 56.17 -9.06 17.40
CA GLY A 968 57.61 -9.04 17.12
C GLY A 968 58.13 -7.70 16.57
N PRO A 969 57.51 -7.10 15.53
CA PRO A 969 57.93 -5.81 14.98
C PRO A 969 57.96 -4.67 16.01
N ALA A 970 56.97 -4.57 16.91
CA ALA A 970 56.93 -3.55 17.95
C ALA A 970 57.96 -3.81 19.07
N VAL A 971 58.11 -5.08 19.49
CA VAL A 971 59.15 -5.48 20.48
C VAL A 971 60.54 -5.13 19.97
N GLU A 972 60.81 -5.44 18.70
CA GLU A 972 62.09 -5.16 18.05
C GLU A 972 62.38 -3.66 17.99
N ARG A 973 61.40 -2.83 17.60
CA ARG A 973 61.55 -1.37 17.51
C ARG A 973 61.76 -0.72 18.87
N LEU A 974 61.12 -1.22 19.93
CA LEU A 974 61.37 -0.77 21.30
C LEU A 974 62.76 -1.16 21.81
N LYS A 975 63.24 -2.37 21.50
CA LYS A 975 64.60 -2.79 21.83
C LYS A 975 65.65 -1.91 21.15
N ARG A 976 65.41 -1.52 19.89
CA ARG A 976 66.29 -0.58 19.15
C ARG A 976 66.27 0.85 19.69
N LEU A 977 65.21 1.24 20.42
CA LEU A 977 65.06 2.54 21.06
C LEU A 977 65.69 2.62 22.46
N GLN A 978 65.96 1.47 23.09
CA GLN A 978 66.71 1.43 24.34
C GLN A 978 68.20 1.59 24.04
N PRO A 979 68.92 2.52 24.71
CA PRO A 979 70.36 2.58 24.57
C PRO A 979 70.95 1.23 25.02
N THR A 980 71.77 0.61 24.18
CA THR A 980 72.56 -0.56 24.56
C THR A 980 73.37 -0.21 25.80
N ALA A 981 73.03 -0.80 26.94
CA ALA A 981 73.89 -0.77 28.11
C ALA A 981 75.18 -1.52 27.74
N SER A 982 76.26 -0.77 27.58
CA SER A 982 77.61 -1.30 27.65
C SER A 982 77.81 -1.94 29.03
N SER A 983 78.48 -3.10 29.02
CA SER A 983 78.96 -3.93 30.13
C SER A 983 79.13 -3.24 31.49
#